data_AF-A0A8T2RKY5-F1
#
_entry.id   AF-A0A8T2RKY5-F1
#
_cell.length_a   1.000
_cell.length_b   1.000
_cell.length_c   1.000
_cell.angle_alpha   90.00
_cell.angle_beta   90.00
_cell.angle_gamma   90.00
#
_symmetry.space_group_name_H-M   'P 1'
#
loop_
_entity.id
_entity.type
_entity.pdbx_description
1 polymer ?
#
loop_
_entity_poly.entity_id
_entity_poly.type
_entity_poly.pdbx_seq_one_letter_code
_entity_poly.pdbx_strand_id
1 'polypeptide(L)'
;MVHSASLSELLHPIQLACIAHKGKLTSLYEYIERMRLSNSRESLSETNGKREFTYKTMVSLDGHLFDQSLINEALDVIEKAGGRFRIASCELGQTVDATSHAELEVMAWSEEALCNIVDQLASVAHRSEQRMTKNNVSNGSISESFQLETDAITKGTSDGQASNGVLIIGAGRMCEPAVNYLSYHGIGVIVASFYMEDAKKATRGIPNTVAVQLDVTNAAQLSSLVSKVSVVISLLPPDFHVLVAKCCIESGRHLVTASYVSAEMSGLHDLATEANVSLLCEMGLDPGIDHMMAMKTIDAAHANGGQIVSFVSYCGGLPSPACADNPLGYKFSWNPAGALKAGRNAASWKEAGKLMHIPGDELFSSAIPLRLSKCPAFAFERLPNRDSLQYGDLYGISAEASTVFRGTLRYEGFSDIMNSLANLGYFNREPCALLQSSEGVDLRRPSYKALLRELISQLQKEKGLDDSGFFSTQISKLDPDLFLSIGCCKSQTSAQRVSSCMRHLGLDANEDIPAVCKSPFEALCARMEDKLTFGPEEQDMVLLHHEIEIKYGHGHCSEKHVATLLEFGDMGTVTKDPFQKNHSAMARTVGLPAAVGAELLLAGRINLRGVLRPLHPQIYAPVLEALQSSGINIKEHIDRV
;
A
#
# COMPACT_ATOMS: atom_id res chain seq x y z
N MET A 1 14.65 -11.87 -28.80
CA MET A 1 15.79 -11.92 -27.86
C MET A 1 15.46 -10.97 -26.73
N VAL A 2 15.36 -11.45 -25.49
CA VAL A 2 14.99 -10.62 -24.34
C VAL A 2 16.18 -9.70 -24.02
N HIS A 3 16.02 -8.39 -24.22
CA HIS A 3 17.02 -7.42 -23.77
C HIS A 3 17.13 -7.50 -22.24
N SER A 4 18.24 -8.06 -21.73
CA SER A 4 18.49 -8.09 -20.29
C SER A 4 18.82 -6.68 -19.79
N ALA A 5 17.88 -6.06 -19.10
CA ALA A 5 18.03 -4.74 -18.47
C ALA A 5 19.30 -4.67 -17.61
N SER A 6 19.98 -3.52 -17.61
CA SER A 6 21.15 -3.29 -16.77
C SER A 6 20.74 -3.11 -15.30
N LEU A 7 21.61 -3.44 -14.34
CA LEU A 7 21.31 -3.30 -12.91
C LEU A 7 20.90 -1.86 -12.53
N SER A 8 21.52 -0.87 -13.18
CA SER A 8 21.23 0.56 -13.00
C SER A 8 19.83 0.99 -13.46
N GLU A 9 19.17 0.19 -14.31
CA GLU A 9 17.80 0.46 -14.79
C GLU A 9 16.73 0.00 -13.79
N LEU A 10 17.10 -0.75 -12.74
CA LEU A 10 16.15 -1.23 -11.72
C LEU A 10 15.77 -0.13 -10.73
N LEU A 11 14.65 -0.32 -10.02
CA LEU A 11 14.27 0.51 -8.87
C LEU A 11 15.27 0.35 -7.71
N HIS A 12 15.59 1.44 -7.00
CA HIS A 12 16.61 1.43 -5.95
C HIS A 12 16.39 0.34 -4.88
N PRO A 13 15.17 0.12 -4.35
CA PRO A 13 14.92 -1.01 -3.43
C PRO A 13 15.24 -2.39 -4.04
N ILE A 14 14.99 -2.55 -5.34
CA ILE A 14 15.28 -3.79 -6.08
C ILE A 14 16.79 -3.93 -6.35
N GLN A 15 17.49 -2.83 -6.62
CA GLN A 15 18.94 -2.83 -6.75
C GLN A 15 19.61 -3.30 -5.46
N LEU A 16 19.14 -2.80 -4.30
CA LEU A 16 19.64 -3.21 -2.99
C LEU A 16 19.35 -4.68 -2.70
N ALA A 17 18.15 -5.19 -3.04
CA ALA A 17 17.80 -6.59 -2.80
C ALA A 17 18.42 -7.58 -3.80
N CYS A 18 19.03 -7.10 -4.90
CA CYS A 18 19.59 -7.94 -5.94
C CYS A 18 20.99 -8.44 -5.55
N ILE A 19 21.04 -9.65 -4.97
CA ILE A 19 22.29 -10.29 -4.53
C ILE A 19 23.23 -10.61 -5.71
N ALA A 20 22.68 -11.04 -6.84
CA ALA A 20 23.44 -11.39 -8.03
C ALA A 20 22.73 -10.95 -9.32
N HIS A 21 23.50 -10.47 -10.29
CA HIS A 21 23.04 -10.06 -11.61
C HIS A 21 23.92 -10.68 -12.70
N LYS A 22 23.30 -11.26 -13.73
CA LYS A 22 24.00 -11.95 -14.84
C LYS A 22 25.02 -13.01 -14.37
N GLY A 23 24.68 -13.71 -13.29
CA GLY A 23 25.50 -14.79 -12.72
C GLY A 23 26.70 -14.34 -11.91
N LYS A 24 26.82 -13.05 -11.56
CA LYS A 24 27.85 -12.52 -10.65
C LYS A 24 27.21 -11.77 -9.49
N LEU A 25 27.84 -11.77 -8.32
CA LEU A 25 27.41 -10.95 -7.19
C LEU A 25 27.42 -9.46 -7.57
N THR A 26 26.47 -8.70 -7.04
CA THR A 26 26.47 -7.24 -7.20
C THR A 26 27.44 -6.60 -6.19
N SER A 27 27.85 -5.36 -6.42
CA SER A 27 28.93 -4.69 -5.66
C SER A 27 28.71 -4.66 -4.15
N LEU A 28 27.45 -4.63 -3.68
CA LEU A 28 27.11 -4.66 -2.25
C LEU A 28 27.38 -6.01 -1.58
N TYR A 29 27.40 -7.09 -2.37
CA TYR A 29 27.51 -8.47 -1.90
C TYR A 29 28.81 -9.16 -2.30
N GLU A 30 29.75 -8.47 -2.96
CA GLU A 30 31.06 -9.02 -3.37
C GLU A 30 31.88 -9.57 -2.19
N TYR A 31 31.63 -9.12 -0.96
CA TYR A 31 32.24 -9.70 0.24
C TYR A 31 31.90 -11.18 0.46
N ILE A 32 30.76 -11.68 -0.02
CA ILE A 32 30.37 -13.09 0.14
C ILE A 32 31.38 -14.01 -0.58
N GLU A 33 31.81 -13.63 -1.79
CA GLU A 33 32.87 -14.36 -2.50
C GLU A 33 34.21 -14.24 -1.77
N ARG A 34 34.56 -13.06 -1.26
CA ARG A 34 35.79 -12.86 -0.46
C ARG A 34 35.80 -13.73 0.80
N MET A 35 34.67 -13.83 1.51
CA MET A 35 34.48 -14.70 2.67
C MET A 35 34.56 -16.19 2.31
N ARG A 36 33.96 -16.60 1.20
CA ARG A 36 34.05 -18.00 0.74
C ARG A 36 35.47 -18.36 0.32
N LEU A 37 36.21 -17.42 -0.28
CA LEU A 37 37.61 -17.59 -0.66
C LEU A 37 38.55 -17.64 0.55
N SER A 38 38.28 -16.88 1.63
CA SER A 38 39.07 -16.99 2.86
C SER A 38 38.89 -18.36 3.52
N ASN A 39 37.68 -18.93 3.50
CA ASN A 39 37.41 -20.24 4.10
C ASN A 39 37.89 -21.41 3.22
N SER A 40 37.85 -21.28 1.89
CA SER A 40 38.26 -22.38 0.97
C SER A 40 39.77 -22.49 0.75
N ARG A 41 40.56 -21.45 1.06
CA ARG A 41 42.03 -21.47 1.00
C ARG A 41 42.68 -22.42 2.01
N GLU A 42 41.91 -23.03 2.92
CA GLU A 42 42.36 -24.18 3.73
C GLU A 42 42.72 -25.41 2.89
N SER A 43 42.22 -25.53 1.65
CA SER A 43 42.42 -26.73 0.82
C SER A 43 43.64 -26.69 -0.13
N LEU A 44 44.42 -25.60 -0.11
CA LEU A 44 45.62 -25.43 -0.95
C LEU A 44 46.82 -24.99 -0.10
N SER A 45 47.21 -25.78 0.89
CA SER A 45 48.57 -25.77 1.41
C SER A 45 49.36 -26.93 0.80
N GLU A 46 50.17 -26.59 -0.20
CA GLU A 46 51.51 -27.13 -0.49
C GLU A 46 51.77 -26.96 -1.98
N THR A 47 52.20 -25.77 -2.38
CA THR A 47 53.29 -25.55 -3.35
C THR A 47 53.46 -24.05 -3.63
N ASN A 48 54.72 -23.62 -3.65
CA ASN A 48 55.24 -22.32 -4.07
C ASN A 48 55.23 -21.18 -3.03
N GLY A 49 56.15 -21.28 -2.07
CA GLY A 49 57.26 -20.31 -1.93
C GLY A 49 56.91 -18.81 -1.94
N LYS A 50 55.90 -18.38 -1.18
CA LYS A 50 55.68 -16.96 -0.86
C LYS A 50 55.67 -16.78 0.65
N ARG A 51 56.45 -15.77 1.10
CA ARG A 51 56.71 -15.39 2.49
C ARG A 51 55.44 -15.43 3.34
N GLU A 52 55.51 -15.97 4.56
CA GLU A 52 54.42 -15.89 5.53
C GLU A 52 54.25 -14.47 6.06
N PHE A 53 53.01 -14.07 6.32
CA PHE A 53 52.72 -12.84 7.06
C PHE A 53 53.19 -13.03 8.51
N THR A 54 54.18 -12.25 8.93
CA THR A 54 54.89 -12.43 10.21
C THR A 54 54.08 -11.94 11.41
N TYR A 55 53.16 -11.00 11.23
CA TYR A 55 52.40 -10.36 12.31
C TYR A 55 50.91 -10.61 12.14
N LYS A 56 50.24 -11.01 13.23
CA LYS A 56 48.81 -11.32 13.27
C LYS A 56 48.18 -10.76 14.53
N THR A 57 46.94 -10.29 14.43
CA THR A 57 46.12 -9.90 15.59
C THR A 57 44.67 -10.32 15.37
N MET A 58 43.90 -10.41 16.45
CA MET A 58 42.46 -10.63 16.39
C MET A 58 41.73 -9.30 16.56
N VAL A 59 40.82 -8.98 15.66
CA VAL A 59 39.95 -7.80 15.71
C VAL A 59 38.50 -8.25 15.82
N SER A 60 37.84 -7.87 16.92
CA SER A 60 36.39 -8.05 17.08
C SER A 60 35.66 -6.87 16.44
N LEU A 61 34.63 -7.17 15.65
CA LEU A 61 33.70 -6.20 15.12
C LEU A 61 32.31 -6.51 15.65
N ASP A 62 31.68 -5.49 16.24
CA ASP A 62 30.35 -5.57 16.84
C ASP A 62 29.48 -4.43 16.31
N GLY A 63 28.30 -4.76 15.78
CA GLY A 63 27.33 -3.76 15.31
C GLY A 63 26.46 -4.24 14.15
N HIS A 64 25.84 -3.30 13.41
CA HIS A 64 25.09 -3.62 12.19
C HIS A 64 26.03 -3.87 11.01
N LEU A 65 26.84 -4.93 11.12
CA LEU A 65 27.97 -5.20 10.22
C LEU A 65 27.54 -5.30 8.75
N PHE A 66 26.37 -5.89 8.49
CA PHE A 66 25.88 -6.17 7.14
C PHE A 66 24.94 -5.06 6.64
N ASP A 67 23.96 -4.65 7.44
CA ASP A 67 22.92 -3.70 7.03
C ASP A 67 23.48 -2.29 6.77
N GLN A 68 24.52 -1.90 7.50
CA GLN A 68 25.19 -0.62 7.32
C GLN A 68 26.46 -0.73 6.45
N SER A 69 26.70 -1.89 5.81
CA SER A 69 27.90 -2.17 5.01
C SER A 69 29.23 -1.99 5.75
N LEU A 70 29.23 -1.98 7.09
CA LEU A 70 30.43 -1.79 7.91
C LEU A 70 31.45 -2.92 7.70
N ILE A 71 30.98 -4.15 7.45
CA ILE A 71 31.86 -5.27 7.13
C ILE A 71 32.61 -5.03 5.83
N ASN A 72 31.96 -4.46 4.81
CA ASN A 72 32.61 -4.12 3.53
C ASN A 72 33.71 -3.08 3.76
N GLU A 73 33.42 -2.02 4.52
CA GLU A 73 34.40 -0.99 4.85
C GLU A 73 35.61 -1.53 5.62
N ALA A 74 35.37 -2.39 6.62
CA ALA A 74 36.43 -3.00 7.41
C ALA A 74 37.34 -3.90 6.58
N LEU A 75 36.77 -4.77 5.74
CA LEU A 75 37.55 -5.66 4.88
C LEU A 75 38.36 -4.87 3.83
N ASP A 76 37.76 -3.83 3.25
CA ASP A 76 38.44 -2.94 2.31
C ASP A 76 39.60 -2.18 2.94
N VAL A 77 39.48 -1.73 4.19
CA VAL A 77 40.57 -1.08 4.95
C VAL A 77 41.75 -2.04 5.11
N ILE A 78 41.48 -3.28 5.49
CA ILE A 78 42.52 -4.30 5.68
C ILE A 78 43.26 -4.55 4.35
N GLU A 79 42.53 -4.77 3.26
CA GLU A 79 43.11 -5.07 1.95
C GLU A 79 43.87 -3.87 1.36
N LYS A 80 43.33 -2.64 1.46
CA LYS A 80 43.97 -1.42 0.96
C LYS A 80 45.28 -1.11 1.68
N ALA A 81 45.36 -1.42 2.97
CA ALA A 81 46.58 -1.27 3.75
C ALA A 81 47.59 -2.42 3.53
N GLY A 82 47.33 -3.32 2.58
CA GLY A 82 48.21 -4.44 2.23
C GLY A 82 48.16 -5.61 3.20
N GLY A 83 47.16 -5.61 4.09
CA GLY A 83 46.88 -6.70 5.02
C GLY A 83 46.05 -7.82 4.39
N ARG A 84 45.92 -8.92 5.13
CA ARG A 84 44.97 -9.99 4.86
C ARG A 84 44.13 -10.25 6.09
N PHE A 85 42.97 -10.86 5.90
CA PHE A 85 42.11 -11.26 7.00
C PHE A 85 41.68 -12.72 6.87
N ARG A 86 41.30 -13.30 7.99
CA ARG A 86 40.57 -14.57 8.11
C ARG A 86 39.46 -14.36 9.12
N ILE A 87 38.27 -14.86 8.83
CA ILE A 87 37.14 -14.80 9.77
C ILE A 87 37.28 -15.98 10.72
N ALA A 88 37.50 -15.71 12.00
CA ALA A 88 37.61 -16.72 13.04
C ALA A 88 36.22 -17.18 13.50
N SER A 89 35.28 -16.23 13.67
CA SER A 89 33.88 -16.49 13.97
C SER A 89 33.02 -15.37 13.40
N CYS A 90 31.75 -15.68 13.09
CA CYS A 90 30.79 -14.68 12.69
C CYS A 90 29.39 -15.11 13.12
N GLU A 91 28.78 -14.31 13.98
CA GLU A 91 27.43 -14.50 14.48
C GLU A 91 26.53 -13.40 13.90
N LEU A 92 25.51 -13.82 13.17
CA LEU A 92 24.55 -12.91 12.55
C LEU A 92 23.47 -12.54 13.56
N GLY A 93 23.17 -11.24 13.64
CA GLY A 93 21.96 -10.77 14.29
C GLY A 93 20.73 -11.41 13.64
N GLN A 94 19.83 -11.98 14.44
CA GLN A 94 18.63 -12.68 13.92
C GLN A 94 17.49 -11.73 13.54
N THR A 95 17.64 -10.43 13.81
CA THR A 95 16.67 -9.37 13.51
C THR A 95 17.42 -8.12 13.05
N VAL A 96 16.71 -7.19 12.41
CA VAL A 96 17.28 -5.92 11.89
C VAL A 96 17.86 -5.02 12.98
N ASP A 97 17.38 -5.16 14.22
CA ASP A 97 17.88 -4.43 15.39
C ASP A 97 18.97 -5.19 16.15
N ALA A 98 19.19 -6.47 15.83
CA ALA A 98 20.22 -7.27 16.47
C ALA A 98 21.58 -6.97 15.84
N THR A 99 22.55 -6.65 16.69
CA THR A 99 23.94 -6.49 16.26
C THR A 99 24.50 -7.84 15.84
N SER A 100 25.29 -7.83 14.76
CA SER A 100 26.12 -8.95 14.37
C SER A 100 27.50 -8.82 15.01
N HIS A 101 28.13 -9.97 15.28
CA HIS A 101 29.48 -10.07 15.81
C HIS A 101 30.35 -10.80 14.79
N ALA A 102 31.57 -10.31 14.57
CA ALA A 102 32.54 -10.99 13.73
C ALA A 102 33.95 -10.84 14.30
N GLU A 103 34.64 -11.97 14.43
CA GLU A 103 36.05 -12.02 14.81
C GLU A 103 36.90 -12.17 13.55
N LEU A 104 37.79 -11.22 13.31
CA LEU A 104 38.70 -11.18 12.18
C LEU A 104 40.15 -11.35 12.66
N GLU A 105 40.80 -12.44 12.27
CA GLU A 105 42.25 -12.55 12.34
C GLU A 105 42.88 -11.74 11.20
N VAL A 106 43.49 -10.62 11.53
CA VAL A 106 44.15 -9.70 10.60
C VAL A 106 45.65 -9.97 10.57
N MET A 107 46.23 -10.05 9.39
CA MET A 107 47.62 -10.41 9.13
C MET A 107 48.32 -9.33 8.30
N ALA A 108 49.55 -8.97 8.67
CA ALA A 108 50.36 -7.99 7.96
C ALA A 108 51.86 -8.38 7.91
N TRP A 109 52.60 -7.71 7.02
CA TRP A 109 54.02 -7.99 6.77
C TRP A 109 54.97 -7.34 7.79
N SER A 110 54.50 -6.30 8.48
CA SER A 110 55.23 -5.60 9.53
C SER A 110 54.28 -5.22 10.68
N GLU A 111 54.84 -5.04 11.86
CA GLU A 111 54.10 -4.55 13.03
C GLU A 111 53.50 -3.16 12.78
N GLU A 112 54.26 -2.27 12.11
CA GLU A 112 53.79 -0.93 11.73
C GLU A 112 52.58 -0.98 10.78
N ALA A 113 52.57 -1.90 9.81
CA ALA A 113 51.43 -2.10 8.92
C ALA A 113 50.22 -2.66 9.67
N LEU A 114 50.44 -3.57 10.62
CA LEU A 114 49.38 -4.12 11.45
C LEU A 114 48.76 -3.05 12.36
N CYS A 115 49.59 -2.22 13.02
CA CYS A 115 49.13 -1.09 13.82
C CYS A 115 48.31 -0.10 12.98
N ASN A 116 48.79 0.27 11.79
CA ASN A 116 48.05 1.16 10.89
C ASN A 116 46.69 0.58 10.47
N ILE A 117 46.60 -0.73 10.22
CA ILE A 117 45.31 -1.40 9.92
C ILE A 117 44.37 -1.28 11.12
N VAL A 118 44.85 -1.60 12.33
CA VAL A 118 44.04 -1.55 13.55
C VAL A 118 43.57 -0.11 13.84
N ASP A 119 44.43 0.89 13.68
CA ASP A 119 44.08 2.31 13.87
C ASP A 119 43.01 2.76 12.87
N GLN A 120 43.11 2.34 11.61
CA GLN A 120 42.11 2.65 10.60
C GLN A 120 40.77 1.95 10.88
N LEU A 121 40.79 0.70 11.35
CA LEU A 121 39.59 -0.02 11.78
C LEU A 121 38.93 0.65 13.00
N ALA A 122 39.71 1.12 13.97
CA ALA A 122 39.19 1.90 15.10
C ALA A 122 38.53 3.21 14.64
N SER A 123 39.06 3.86 13.59
CA SER A 123 38.44 5.06 13.00
C SER A 123 37.10 4.77 12.32
N VAL A 124 36.92 3.57 11.74
CA VAL A 124 35.64 3.11 11.20
C VAL A 124 34.62 2.93 12.33
N ALA A 125 35.04 2.37 13.47
CA ALA A 125 34.19 2.21 14.65
C ALA A 125 33.74 3.56 15.26
N HIS A 126 34.64 4.53 15.44
CA HIS A 126 34.28 5.83 16.01
C HIS A 126 33.36 6.68 15.12
N ARG A 127 33.45 6.55 13.78
CA ARG A 127 32.49 7.19 12.86
C ARG A 127 31.08 6.62 13.02
N SER A 128 30.95 5.35 13.40
CA SER A 128 29.68 4.71 13.74
C SER A 128 29.08 5.28 15.04
N GLU A 129 29.89 5.46 16.09
CA GLU A 129 29.44 6.00 17.39
C GLU A 129 29.03 7.48 17.32
N GLN A 130 29.68 8.30 16.47
CA GLN A 130 29.28 9.70 16.25
C GLN A 130 27.96 9.85 15.48
N ARG A 131 27.57 8.83 14.68
CA ARG A 131 26.21 8.75 14.13
C ARG A 131 25.17 8.42 15.22
N MET A 132 25.58 7.75 16.30
CA MET A 132 24.70 7.35 17.42
C MET A 132 24.52 8.43 18.51
N THR A 133 25.51 9.31 18.74
CA THR A 133 25.56 10.22 19.91
C THR A 133 24.91 11.59 19.75
N LYS A 134 24.46 12.00 18.56
CA LYS A 134 23.74 13.29 18.35
C LYS A 134 22.30 13.33 18.89
N ASN A 135 21.90 12.32 19.66
CA ASN A 135 20.50 11.94 19.77
C ASN A 135 19.88 12.06 21.18
N ASN A 136 20.56 12.51 22.24
CA ASN A 136 19.99 12.51 23.61
C ASN A 136 20.26 13.80 24.41
N VAL A 137 19.25 14.66 24.60
CA VAL A 137 19.09 15.57 25.77
C VAL A 137 17.61 15.62 26.18
N SER A 138 17.37 15.71 27.48
CA SER A 138 16.23 15.21 28.26
C SER A 138 15.21 16.24 28.80
N ASN A 139 14.01 15.70 29.03
CA ASN A 139 12.76 16.13 29.69
C ASN A 139 12.75 17.14 30.87
N GLY A 140 11.61 17.84 30.98
CA GLY A 140 11.03 18.36 32.23
C GLY A 140 9.49 18.35 32.18
N SER A 141 8.84 17.78 33.21
CA SER A 141 7.40 17.54 33.36
C SER A 141 6.72 18.57 34.28
N ILE A 142 5.49 19.04 33.99
CA ILE A 142 4.55 19.62 34.97
C ILE A 142 3.09 19.24 34.58
N SER A 143 2.30 18.87 35.59
CA SER A 143 0.85 18.63 35.57
C SER A 143 0.04 19.90 35.82
N GLU A 144 -1.11 20.10 35.16
CA GLU A 144 -2.42 20.42 35.79
C GLU A 144 -3.53 20.83 34.80
N SER A 145 -4.74 20.33 35.12
CA SER A 145 -6.11 20.86 34.97
C SER A 145 -6.69 21.38 33.64
N PHE A 146 -7.87 20.81 33.34
CA PHE A 146 -8.79 21.04 32.23
C PHE A 146 -9.38 22.47 32.16
N GLN A 147 -9.25 23.12 31.00
CA GLN A 147 -10.23 24.10 30.45
C GLN A 147 -10.08 24.12 28.91
N LEU A 148 -11.21 24.12 28.20
CA LEU A 148 -11.30 23.99 26.74
C LEU A 148 -10.65 25.17 25.99
N GLU A 149 -9.65 24.90 25.15
CA GLU A 149 -9.12 25.85 24.17
C GLU A 149 -9.74 25.61 22.77
N THR A 150 -10.87 26.26 22.50
CA THR A 150 -11.34 26.49 21.12
C THR A 150 -10.84 27.81 20.54
N ASP A 151 -10.05 28.58 21.31
CA ASP A 151 -9.63 29.95 20.97
C ASP A 151 -8.27 30.03 20.26
N ALA A 152 -7.57 28.90 20.10
CA ALA A 152 -6.25 28.87 19.46
C ALA A 152 -6.31 29.06 17.92
N ILE A 153 -7.46 28.76 17.29
CA ILE A 153 -7.65 28.93 15.82
C ILE A 153 -8.07 30.38 15.47
N THR A 154 -8.56 31.16 16.43
CA THR A 154 -9.15 32.50 16.21
C THR A 154 -8.23 33.67 16.56
N LYS A 155 -6.99 33.43 17.00
CA LYS A 155 -6.00 34.51 17.20
C LYS A 155 -5.48 35.05 15.86
N GLY A 156 -6.32 35.84 15.20
CA GLY A 156 -5.98 36.54 13.97
C GLY A 156 -7.10 37.29 13.25
N THR A 157 -8.38 37.13 13.62
CA THR A 157 -9.48 37.78 12.89
C THR A 157 -10.55 38.33 13.84
N SER A 158 -10.51 39.65 14.06
CA SER A 158 -11.68 40.43 14.42
C SER A 158 -12.65 40.48 13.23
N ASP A 159 -13.95 40.31 13.50
CA ASP A 159 -15.08 40.34 12.56
C ASP A 159 -15.16 39.21 11.52
N GLY A 160 -15.97 38.19 11.80
CA GLY A 160 -16.79 37.43 10.83
C GLY A 160 -16.12 36.74 9.63
N GLN A 161 -14.80 36.82 9.48
CA GLN A 161 -14.05 36.23 8.38
C GLN A 161 -13.62 34.80 8.72
N ALA A 162 -13.82 33.89 7.76
CA ALA A 162 -13.41 32.50 7.87
C ALA A 162 -11.90 32.42 8.12
N SER A 163 -11.48 31.51 9.01
CA SER A 163 -10.06 31.19 9.14
C SER A 163 -9.56 30.46 7.88
N ASN A 164 -8.29 30.65 7.50
CA ASN A 164 -7.62 29.91 6.42
C ASN A 164 -7.36 28.42 6.77
N GLY A 165 -8.21 27.82 7.62
CA GLY A 165 -8.07 26.45 8.09
C GLY A 165 -8.81 25.43 7.22
N VAL A 166 -8.54 24.16 7.51
CA VAL A 166 -9.14 22.98 6.88
C VAL A 166 -9.90 22.17 7.91
N LEU A 167 -11.12 21.73 7.58
CA LEU A 167 -11.86 20.72 8.34
C LEU A 167 -11.71 19.36 7.67
N ILE A 168 -11.09 18.38 8.33
CA ILE A 168 -11.05 16.99 7.86
C ILE A 168 -12.14 16.21 8.60
N ILE A 169 -13.10 15.66 7.86
CA ILE A 169 -14.17 14.83 8.40
C ILE A 169 -13.85 13.36 8.10
N GLY A 170 -13.62 12.59 9.16
CA GLY A 170 -13.21 11.20 9.12
C GLY A 170 -11.77 11.01 9.62
N ALA A 171 -11.62 10.39 10.80
CA ALA A 171 -10.32 10.13 11.43
C ALA A 171 -9.82 8.69 11.18
N GLY A 172 -10.04 8.19 9.96
CA GLY A 172 -9.57 6.86 9.53
C GLY A 172 -8.08 6.85 9.17
N ARG A 173 -7.61 5.72 8.63
CA ARG A 173 -6.18 5.50 8.28
C ARG A 173 -5.60 6.53 7.31
N MET A 174 -6.43 7.12 6.44
CA MET A 174 -5.98 8.11 5.43
C MET A 174 -5.87 9.54 5.99
N CYS A 175 -6.36 9.79 7.21
CA CYS A 175 -6.46 11.13 7.80
C CYS A 175 -5.10 11.67 8.22
N GLU A 176 -4.31 10.87 8.95
CA GLU A 176 -3.07 11.30 9.59
C GLU A 176 -2.02 11.87 8.60
N PRO A 177 -1.78 11.27 7.40
CA PRO A 177 -0.90 11.89 6.39
C PRO A 177 -1.38 13.26 5.92
N ALA A 178 -2.69 13.45 5.78
CA ALA A 178 -3.27 14.72 5.36
C ALA A 178 -3.13 15.80 6.44
N VAL A 179 -3.36 15.42 7.70
CA VAL A 179 -3.19 16.30 8.88
C VAL A 179 -1.73 16.75 9.00
N ASN A 180 -0.79 15.80 8.92
CA ASN A 180 0.65 16.08 9.00
C ASN A 180 1.11 17.02 7.89
N TYR A 181 0.69 16.76 6.64
CA TYR A 181 1.05 17.62 5.50
C TYR A 181 0.55 19.06 5.70
N LEU A 182 -0.75 19.24 5.99
CA LEU A 182 -1.32 20.58 6.16
C LEU A 182 -0.70 21.33 7.34
N SER A 183 -0.52 20.65 8.49
CA SER A 183 0.12 21.24 9.66
C SER A 183 1.57 21.66 9.39
N TYR A 184 2.35 20.83 8.69
CA TYR A 184 3.71 21.14 8.28
C TYR A 184 3.78 22.40 7.39
N HIS A 185 2.77 22.60 6.54
CA HIS A 185 2.61 23.80 5.72
C HIS A 185 2.00 25.01 6.48
N GLY A 186 1.86 24.91 7.81
CA GLY A 186 1.37 25.98 8.67
C GLY A 186 -0.14 26.21 8.58
N ILE A 187 -0.89 25.27 8.00
CA ILE A 187 -2.35 25.35 7.84
C ILE A 187 -3.01 24.78 9.09
N GLY A 188 -3.94 25.53 9.69
CA GLY A 188 -4.72 25.06 10.84
C GLY A 188 -5.71 23.96 10.45
N VAL A 189 -5.73 22.86 11.19
CA VAL A 189 -6.56 21.69 10.87
C VAL A 189 -7.53 21.37 12.01
N ILE A 190 -8.82 21.23 11.69
CA ILE A 190 -9.82 20.64 12.59
C ILE A 190 -10.08 19.22 12.10
N VAL A 191 -9.87 18.21 12.94
CA VAL A 191 -10.21 16.82 12.64
C VAL A 191 -11.50 16.46 13.37
N ALA A 192 -12.52 16.07 12.60
CA ALA A 192 -13.82 15.70 13.11
C ALA A 192 -14.11 14.21 12.89
N SER A 193 -14.60 13.52 13.93
CA SER A 193 -14.98 12.10 13.86
C SER A 193 -16.22 11.83 14.71
N PHE A 194 -16.99 10.81 14.35
CA PHE A 194 -18.11 10.34 15.17
C PHE A 194 -17.64 9.89 16.57
N TYR A 195 -16.47 9.25 16.62
CA TYR A 195 -15.78 8.88 17.84
C TYR A 195 -14.68 9.90 18.15
N MET A 196 -14.86 10.67 19.23
CA MET A 196 -13.90 11.70 19.68
C MET A 196 -12.47 11.16 19.82
N GLU A 197 -12.32 9.95 20.34
CA GLU A 197 -11.00 9.34 20.57
C GLU A 197 -10.22 9.11 19.27
N ASP A 198 -10.90 8.86 18.16
CA ASP A 198 -10.22 8.68 16.88
C ASP A 198 -9.72 10.02 16.32
N ALA A 199 -10.51 11.09 16.47
CA ALA A 199 -10.04 12.44 16.13
C ALA A 199 -8.83 12.84 16.98
N LYS A 200 -8.87 12.61 18.30
CA LYS A 200 -7.73 12.87 19.20
C LYS A 200 -6.48 12.05 18.85
N LYS A 201 -6.65 10.80 18.41
CA LYS A 201 -5.51 9.98 17.95
C LYS A 201 -4.89 10.58 16.69
N ALA A 202 -5.71 11.01 15.73
CA ALA A 202 -5.25 11.57 14.46
C ALA A 202 -4.57 12.95 14.59
N THR A 203 -4.83 13.69 15.67
CA THR A 203 -4.22 15.02 15.93
C THR A 203 -3.09 14.97 16.96
N ARG A 204 -2.82 13.82 17.58
CA ARG A 204 -1.92 13.72 18.73
C ARG A 204 -0.49 14.11 18.34
N GLY A 205 0.09 15.07 19.06
CA GLY A 205 1.48 15.51 18.83
C GLY A 205 1.67 16.37 17.57
N ILE A 206 0.59 16.67 16.84
CA ILE A 206 0.66 17.48 15.62
C ILE A 206 0.27 18.93 15.94
N PRO A 207 1.14 19.92 15.72
CA PRO A 207 0.84 21.32 16.04
C PRO A 207 -0.27 21.87 15.15
N ASN A 208 -0.93 22.95 15.58
CA ASN A 208 -1.99 23.62 14.81
C ASN A 208 -3.18 22.71 14.46
N THR A 209 -3.46 21.69 15.28
CA THR A 209 -4.57 20.77 15.08
C THR A 209 -5.56 20.78 16.24
N VAL A 210 -6.85 20.57 15.96
CA VAL A 210 -7.91 20.46 16.97
C VAL A 210 -8.79 19.26 16.65
N ALA A 211 -9.05 18.42 17.65
CA ALA A 211 -9.96 17.28 17.55
C ALA A 211 -11.38 17.65 18.00
N VAL A 212 -12.39 17.25 17.23
CA VAL A 212 -13.80 17.53 17.50
C VAL A 212 -14.64 16.26 17.27
N GLN A 213 -15.69 16.08 18.08
CA GLN A 213 -16.70 15.06 17.82
C GLN A 213 -17.77 15.61 16.88
N LEU A 214 -18.13 14.84 15.86
CA LEU A 214 -19.16 15.21 14.89
C LEU A 214 -19.96 13.99 14.45
N ASP A 215 -21.27 14.07 14.63
CA ASP A 215 -22.20 13.27 13.84
C ASP A 215 -22.55 14.05 12.57
N VAL A 216 -22.12 13.55 11.41
CA VAL A 216 -22.31 14.24 10.12
C VAL A 216 -23.80 14.36 9.75
N THR A 217 -24.67 13.52 10.32
CA THR A 217 -26.13 13.61 10.11
C THR A 217 -26.77 14.75 10.91
N ASN A 218 -26.07 15.29 11.90
CA ASN A 218 -26.50 16.48 12.62
C ASN A 218 -26.13 17.74 11.83
N ALA A 219 -27.09 18.22 11.02
CA ALA A 219 -26.90 19.36 10.13
C ALA A 219 -26.43 20.64 10.84
N ALA A 220 -26.89 20.90 12.08
CA ALA A 220 -26.51 22.09 12.83
C ALA A 220 -25.03 22.05 13.26
N GLN A 221 -24.56 20.88 13.75
CA GLN A 221 -23.15 20.71 14.10
C GLN A 221 -22.25 20.77 12.88
N LEU A 222 -22.65 20.12 11.78
CA LEU A 222 -21.90 20.14 10.53
C LEU A 222 -21.75 21.56 10.00
N SER A 223 -22.86 22.29 9.86
CA SER A 223 -22.84 23.68 9.38
C SER A 223 -22.00 24.60 10.28
N SER A 224 -22.11 24.44 11.61
CA SER A 224 -21.29 25.18 12.56
C SER A 224 -19.79 24.98 12.32
N LEU A 225 -19.32 23.75 12.09
CA LEU A 225 -17.91 23.46 11.84
C LEU A 225 -17.45 23.90 10.45
N VAL A 226 -18.25 23.62 9.42
CA VAL A 226 -17.96 24.02 8.02
C VAL A 226 -17.81 25.54 7.93
N SER A 227 -18.63 26.31 8.65
CA SER A 227 -18.58 27.78 8.63
C SER A 227 -17.24 28.37 9.12
N LYS A 228 -16.48 27.64 9.95
CA LYS A 228 -15.22 28.10 10.59
C LYS A 228 -13.99 27.98 9.70
N VAL A 229 -14.07 27.19 8.64
CA VAL A 229 -12.95 26.85 7.76
C VAL A 229 -13.23 27.31 6.33
N SER A 230 -12.19 27.32 5.49
CA SER A 230 -12.34 27.67 4.08
C SER A 230 -12.48 26.44 3.16
N VAL A 231 -11.87 25.33 3.56
CA VAL A 231 -11.91 24.05 2.82
C VAL A 231 -12.27 22.90 3.76
N VAL A 232 -13.10 21.98 3.27
CA VAL A 232 -13.45 20.74 3.94
C VAL A 232 -12.85 19.57 3.17
N ILE A 233 -12.21 18.62 3.86
CA ILE A 233 -11.80 17.33 3.29
C ILE A 233 -12.73 16.26 3.86
N SER A 234 -13.46 15.54 3.00
CA SER A 234 -14.29 14.41 3.42
C SER A 234 -13.58 13.08 3.13
N LEU A 235 -13.13 12.41 4.18
CA LEU A 235 -12.56 11.06 4.17
C LEU A 235 -13.54 10.04 4.75
N LEU A 236 -14.84 10.32 4.59
CA LEU A 236 -15.95 9.45 5.00
C LEU A 236 -16.28 8.40 3.93
N PRO A 237 -17.11 7.39 4.25
CA PRO A 237 -17.75 6.56 3.24
C PRO A 237 -18.50 7.40 2.18
N PRO A 238 -18.55 6.95 0.91
CA PRO A 238 -19.14 7.72 -0.19
C PRO A 238 -20.58 8.21 0.03
N ASP A 239 -21.37 7.46 0.77
CA ASP A 239 -22.79 7.74 1.06
C ASP A 239 -23.00 9.08 1.78
N PHE A 240 -21.97 9.61 2.46
CA PHE A 240 -22.05 10.88 3.18
C PHE A 240 -21.58 12.10 2.37
N HIS A 241 -20.94 11.92 1.21
CA HIS A 241 -20.31 13.03 0.50
C HIS A 241 -21.32 14.06 -0.02
N VAL A 242 -22.48 13.63 -0.52
CA VAL A 242 -23.52 14.54 -1.04
C VAL A 242 -24.06 15.43 0.08
N LEU A 243 -24.24 14.89 1.29
CA LEU A 243 -24.67 15.64 2.46
C LEU A 243 -23.64 16.74 2.81
N VAL A 244 -22.36 16.38 2.86
CA VAL A 244 -21.28 17.33 3.15
C VAL A 244 -21.15 18.39 2.05
N ALA A 245 -21.25 17.98 0.78
CA ALA A 245 -21.18 18.89 -0.37
C ALA A 245 -22.27 19.95 -0.36
N LYS A 246 -23.52 19.57 -0.07
CA LYS A 246 -24.63 20.53 0.07
C LYS A 246 -24.35 21.58 1.15
N CYS A 247 -23.89 21.13 2.32
CA CYS A 247 -23.52 22.04 3.41
C CYS A 247 -22.36 22.99 3.01
N CYS A 248 -21.37 22.49 2.27
CA CYS A 248 -20.26 23.30 1.75
C CYS A 248 -20.75 24.35 0.74
N ILE A 249 -21.62 23.97 -0.20
CA ILE A 249 -22.23 24.90 -1.17
C ILE A 249 -23.00 26.01 -0.44
N GLU A 250 -23.89 25.64 0.49
CA GLU A 250 -24.69 26.58 1.29
C GLU A 250 -23.81 27.55 2.11
N SER A 251 -22.65 27.09 2.56
CA SER A 251 -21.70 27.87 3.37
C SER A 251 -20.63 28.59 2.53
N GLY A 252 -20.66 28.46 1.20
CA GLY A 252 -19.63 29.02 0.31
C GLY A 252 -18.22 28.48 0.57
N ARG A 253 -18.10 27.20 0.97
CA ARG A 253 -16.83 26.53 1.31
C ARG A 253 -16.48 25.48 0.27
N HIS A 254 -15.18 25.30 0.03
CA HIS A 254 -14.72 24.27 -0.90
C HIS A 254 -14.71 22.88 -0.25
N LEU A 255 -14.83 21.85 -1.09
CA LEU A 255 -14.79 20.45 -0.67
C LEU A 255 -13.71 19.71 -1.44
N VAL A 256 -12.98 18.84 -0.74
CA VAL A 256 -12.11 17.82 -1.32
C VAL A 256 -12.58 16.44 -0.89
N THR A 257 -12.66 15.48 -1.82
CA THR A 257 -12.95 14.06 -1.51
C THR A 257 -11.98 13.14 -2.25
N ALA A 258 -11.76 11.95 -1.70
CA ALA A 258 -10.91 10.91 -2.30
C ALA A 258 -11.74 9.75 -2.92
N SER A 259 -13.00 10.02 -3.25
CA SER A 259 -13.96 9.02 -3.75
C SER A 259 -14.44 9.36 -5.15
N TYR A 260 -14.91 8.33 -5.87
CA TYR A 260 -15.61 8.45 -7.14
C TYR A 260 -16.77 9.46 -7.09
N VAL A 261 -16.93 10.23 -8.17
CA VAL A 261 -18.08 11.12 -8.34
C VAL A 261 -19.32 10.30 -8.70
N SER A 262 -20.30 10.26 -7.79
CA SER A 262 -21.61 9.66 -8.05
C SER A 262 -22.47 10.54 -8.97
N ALA A 263 -23.54 9.98 -9.55
CA ALA A 263 -24.50 10.76 -10.33
C ALA A 263 -25.14 11.90 -9.51
N GLU A 264 -25.45 11.64 -8.24
CA GLU A 264 -25.96 12.66 -7.32
C GLU A 264 -24.95 13.77 -7.05
N MET A 265 -23.67 13.43 -6.85
CA MET A 265 -22.59 14.41 -6.70
C MET A 265 -22.44 15.24 -7.97
N SER A 266 -22.42 14.60 -9.15
CA SER A 266 -22.35 15.29 -10.43
C SER A 266 -23.51 16.26 -10.64
N GLY A 267 -24.70 15.94 -10.15
CA GLY A 267 -25.88 16.81 -10.20
C GLY A 267 -25.76 18.10 -9.38
N LEU A 268 -24.72 18.25 -8.54
CA LEU A 268 -24.45 19.47 -7.79
C LEU A 268 -23.57 20.47 -8.56
N HIS A 269 -23.16 20.17 -9.81
CA HIS A 269 -22.22 21.00 -10.56
C HIS A 269 -22.68 22.45 -10.72
N ASP A 270 -23.92 22.67 -11.15
CA ASP A 270 -24.45 24.02 -11.38
C ASP A 270 -24.60 24.79 -10.07
N LEU A 271 -25.14 24.15 -9.03
CA LEU A 271 -25.27 24.75 -7.69
C LEU A 271 -23.91 25.16 -7.10
N ALA A 272 -22.90 24.31 -7.24
CA ALA A 272 -21.55 24.63 -6.78
C ALA A 272 -20.92 25.76 -7.62
N THR A 273 -21.18 25.81 -8.93
CA THR A 273 -20.69 26.89 -9.80
C THR A 273 -21.34 28.22 -9.44
N GLU A 274 -22.65 28.26 -9.25
CA GLU A 274 -23.42 29.44 -8.83
C GLU A 274 -22.96 29.96 -7.46
N ALA A 275 -22.66 29.05 -6.52
CA ALA A 275 -22.11 29.38 -5.22
C ALA A 275 -20.62 29.77 -5.25
N ASN A 276 -19.97 29.77 -6.42
CA ASN A 276 -18.53 30.00 -6.58
C ASN A 276 -17.68 29.04 -5.72
N VAL A 277 -18.11 27.79 -5.63
CA VAL A 277 -17.49 26.71 -4.85
C VAL A 277 -16.87 25.67 -5.77
N SER A 278 -15.67 25.21 -5.42
CA SER A 278 -15.04 24.02 -5.99
C SER A 278 -15.32 22.80 -5.13
N LEU A 279 -15.86 21.74 -5.74
CA LEU A 279 -15.96 20.41 -5.17
C LEU A 279 -14.95 19.52 -5.91
N LEU A 280 -13.73 19.45 -5.37
CA LEU A 280 -12.62 18.71 -5.95
C LEU A 280 -12.67 17.25 -5.50
N CYS A 281 -13.26 16.40 -6.32
CA CYS A 281 -13.43 14.98 -6.04
C CYS A 281 -12.28 14.14 -6.62
N GLU A 282 -12.29 12.85 -6.32
CA GLU A 282 -11.32 11.88 -6.87
C GLU A 282 -9.87 12.27 -6.58
N MET A 283 -9.59 12.86 -5.41
CA MET A 283 -8.24 13.25 -4.95
C MET A 283 -7.61 12.18 -4.05
N GLY A 284 -7.58 10.93 -4.53
CA GLY A 284 -6.93 9.82 -3.84
C GLY A 284 -5.84 9.16 -4.68
N LEU A 285 -5.70 7.83 -4.55
CA LEU A 285 -4.79 7.01 -5.37
C LEU A 285 -5.47 6.55 -6.67
N ASP A 286 -6.57 5.81 -6.51
CA ASP A 286 -7.41 5.22 -7.57
C ASP A 286 -8.86 5.24 -7.03
N PRO A 287 -9.62 6.33 -7.25
CA PRO A 287 -9.34 7.40 -8.23
C PRO A 287 -8.51 8.56 -7.65
N GLY A 288 -7.54 9.05 -8.43
CA GLY A 288 -6.80 10.29 -8.23
C GLY A 288 -5.44 10.33 -8.92
N ILE A 289 -4.39 9.81 -8.30
CA ILE A 289 -3.06 9.76 -8.93
C ILE A 289 -3.10 9.06 -10.29
N ASP A 290 -3.94 8.04 -10.45
CA ASP A 290 -4.18 7.39 -11.74
C ASP A 290 -4.74 8.37 -12.81
N HIS A 291 -5.72 9.20 -12.48
CA HIS A 291 -6.21 10.23 -13.39
C HIS A 291 -5.10 11.21 -13.78
N MET A 292 -4.35 11.68 -12.78
CA MET A 292 -3.31 12.69 -12.97
C MET A 292 -2.16 12.17 -13.85
N MET A 293 -1.71 10.94 -13.62
CA MET A 293 -0.70 10.27 -14.44
C MET A 293 -1.17 10.02 -15.87
N ALA A 294 -2.43 9.59 -16.04
CA ALA A 294 -3.01 9.35 -17.35
C ALA A 294 -3.11 10.66 -18.16
N MET A 295 -3.75 11.68 -17.60
CA MET A 295 -3.98 12.96 -18.30
C MET A 295 -2.69 13.70 -18.62
N LYS A 296 -1.67 13.68 -17.73
CA LYS A 296 -0.35 14.24 -18.04
C LYS A 296 0.23 13.64 -19.34
N THR A 297 0.10 12.33 -19.53
CA THR A 297 0.62 11.64 -20.71
C THR A 297 -0.26 11.87 -21.94
N ILE A 298 -1.58 11.81 -21.78
CA ILE A 298 -2.56 11.98 -22.85
C ILE A 298 -2.49 13.40 -23.42
N ASP A 299 -2.53 14.42 -22.56
CA ASP A 299 -2.46 15.83 -22.98
C ASP A 299 -1.13 16.12 -23.69
N ALA A 300 -0.02 15.57 -23.18
CA ALA A 300 1.29 15.71 -23.83
C ALA A 300 1.32 15.02 -25.20
N ALA A 301 0.69 13.85 -25.36
CA ALA A 301 0.61 13.14 -26.62
C ALA A 301 -0.20 13.94 -27.65
N HIS A 302 -1.41 14.38 -27.28
CA HIS A 302 -2.30 15.16 -28.13
C HIS A 302 -1.68 16.50 -28.54
N ALA A 303 -1.03 17.20 -27.61
CA ALA A 303 -0.31 18.45 -27.89
C ALA A 303 0.80 18.28 -28.94
N ASN A 304 1.39 17.08 -29.03
CA ASN A 304 2.41 16.72 -30.01
C ASN A 304 1.83 16.03 -31.26
N GLY A 305 0.50 16.05 -31.45
CA GLY A 305 -0.16 15.45 -32.61
C GLY A 305 -0.17 13.91 -32.60
N GLY A 306 0.05 13.29 -31.44
CA GLY A 306 -0.10 11.85 -31.25
C GLY A 306 -1.56 11.45 -31.02
N GLN A 307 -1.88 10.19 -31.30
CA GLN A 307 -3.17 9.57 -31.01
C GLN A 307 -2.96 8.44 -30.02
N ILE A 308 -3.82 8.35 -29.00
CA ILE A 308 -3.80 7.26 -28.02
C ILE A 308 -4.47 6.03 -28.63
N VAL A 309 -3.70 4.98 -28.88
CA VAL A 309 -4.18 3.72 -29.49
C VAL A 309 -4.59 2.70 -28.43
N SER A 310 -3.90 2.71 -27.28
CA SER A 310 -4.15 1.80 -26.16
C SER A 310 -3.91 2.53 -24.85
N PHE A 311 -4.85 2.41 -23.92
CA PHE A 311 -4.70 2.83 -22.52
C PHE A 311 -4.97 1.63 -21.61
N VAL A 312 -3.97 1.26 -20.83
CA VAL A 312 -4.05 0.17 -19.85
C VAL A 312 -3.55 0.69 -18.50
N SER A 313 -4.36 0.55 -17.46
CA SER A 313 -4.03 0.96 -16.10
C SER A 313 -4.25 -0.17 -15.10
N TYR A 314 -3.30 -0.35 -14.20
CA TYR A 314 -3.34 -1.34 -13.13
C TYR A 314 -3.05 -0.69 -11.79
N CYS A 315 -3.84 -0.99 -10.78
CA CYS A 315 -3.59 -0.52 -9.41
C CYS A 315 -3.77 -1.65 -8.39
N GLY A 316 -2.92 -1.70 -7.37
CA GLY A 316 -3.04 -2.63 -6.26
C GLY A 316 -2.46 -2.08 -4.97
N GLY A 317 -3.27 -2.03 -3.92
CA GLY A 317 -2.81 -1.95 -2.53
C GLY A 317 -2.67 -3.37 -1.98
N LEU A 318 -1.45 -3.78 -1.66
CA LEU A 318 -1.09 -5.15 -1.31
C LEU A 318 -0.14 -5.13 -0.10
N PRO A 319 0.07 -6.25 0.59
CA PRO A 319 1.25 -6.38 1.44
C PRO A 319 2.53 -6.26 0.62
N SER A 320 3.61 -5.77 1.23
CA SER A 320 4.94 -5.94 0.65
C SER A 320 5.22 -7.44 0.43
N PRO A 321 6.10 -7.83 -0.52
CA PRO A 321 6.40 -9.24 -0.74
C PRO A 321 6.85 -9.99 0.52
N ALA A 322 7.57 -9.32 1.42
CA ALA A 322 8.01 -9.90 2.69
C ALA A 322 6.85 -10.12 3.68
N CYS A 323 5.79 -9.30 3.60
CA CYS A 323 4.63 -9.37 4.47
C CYS A 323 3.41 -10.07 3.82
N ALA A 324 3.56 -10.62 2.61
CA ALA A 324 2.56 -11.41 1.91
C ALA A 324 2.60 -12.90 2.33
N ASP A 325 2.81 -13.14 3.63
CA ASP A 325 3.15 -14.43 4.25
C ASP A 325 1.92 -15.25 4.67
N ASN A 326 0.81 -15.11 3.94
CA ASN A 326 -0.40 -15.88 4.17
C ASN A 326 -0.91 -16.52 2.86
N PRO A 327 -1.77 -17.56 2.93
CA PRO A 327 -2.21 -18.29 1.74
C PRO A 327 -2.94 -17.43 0.69
N LEU A 328 -3.50 -16.29 1.09
CA LEU A 328 -4.19 -15.36 0.19
C LEU A 328 -3.23 -14.32 -0.42
N GLY A 329 -2.01 -14.18 0.11
CA GLY A 329 -1.07 -13.13 -0.24
C GLY A 329 -1.62 -11.73 0.02
N TYR A 330 -2.59 -11.57 0.93
CA TYR A 330 -3.31 -10.30 1.09
C TYR A 330 -3.55 -9.98 2.56
N LYS A 331 -3.50 -8.70 2.88
CA LYS A 331 -3.88 -8.14 4.20
C LYS A 331 -4.71 -6.89 3.97
N PHE A 332 -5.67 -6.67 4.85
CA PHE A 332 -6.64 -5.59 4.75
C PHE A 332 -6.07 -4.32 5.39
N SER A 333 -5.86 -3.30 4.57
CA SER A 333 -5.64 -1.92 5.01
C SER A 333 -6.94 -1.13 5.13
N TRP A 334 -8.09 -1.75 4.85
CA TRP A 334 -9.44 -1.18 4.86
C TRP A 334 -10.49 -2.29 5.05
N ASN A 335 -11.76 -1.93 5.25
CA ASN A 335 -12.83 -2.87 5.60
C ASN A 335 -12.95 -4.07 4.62
N PRO A 336 -12.78 -5.34 5.09
CA PRO A 336 -12.88 -6.53 4.25
C PRO A 336 -14.20 -6.63 3.46
N ALA A 337 -15.33 -6.25 4.06
CA ALA A 337 -16.62 -6.33 3.39
C ALA A 337 -16.66 -5.50 2.10
N GLY A 338 -16.01 -4.34 2.10
CA GLY A 338 -15.91 -3.52 0.89
C GLY A 338 -15.03 -4.19 -0.19
N ALA A 339 -13.96 -4.86 0.21
CA ALA A 339 -13.03 -5.55 -0.69
C ALA A 339 -13.68 -6.78 -1.34
N LEU A 340 -14.40 -7.59 -0.55
CA LEU A 340 -15.12 -8.75 -1.06
C LEU A 340 -16.26 -8.32 -1.99
N LYS A 341 -16.98 -7.25 -1.66
CA LYS A 341 -18.00 -6.66 -2.55
C LYS A 341 -17.36 -6.16 -3.86
N ALA A 342 -16.21 -5.50 -3.77
CA ALA A 342 -15.51 -5.00 -4.94
C ALA A 342 -15.10 -6.12 -5.90
N GLY A 343 -14.69 -7.27 -5.36
CA GLY A 343 -14.38 -8.49 -6.12
C GLY A 343 -15.59 -9.20 -6.74
N ARG A 344 -16.80 -8.63 -6.63
CA ARG A 344 -18.02 -9.08 -7.31
C ARG A 344 -18.71 -8.00 -8.15
N ASN A 345 -18.02 -6.91 -8.46
CA ASN A 345 -18.55 -5.94 -9.41
C ASN A 345 -18.42 -6.48 -10.84
N ALA A 346 -19.46 -6.33 -11.66
CA ALA A 346 -19.31 -6.57 -13.08
C ALA A 346 -18.27 -5.62 -13.68
N ALA A 347 -17.58 -6.08 -14.73
CA ALA A 347 -16.57 -5.30 -15.40
C ALA A 347 -16.81 -5.21 -16.90
N SER A 348 -16.55 -4.03 -17.48
CA SER A 348 -16.71 -3.75 -18.91
C SER A 348 -15.52 -2.93 -19.40
N TRP A 349 -14.99 -3.27 -20.58
CA TRP A 349 -13.85 -2.53 -21.16
C TRP A 349 -13.79 -2.70 -22.67
N LYS A 350 -12.88 -1.96 -23.31
CA LYS A 350 -12.58 -2.10 -24.74
C LYS A 350 -11.20 -2.71 -24.89
N GLU A 351 -11.05 -3.75 -25.70
CA GLU A 351 -9.76 -4.39 -25.99
C GLU A 351 -9.67 -4.73 -27.47
N ALA A 352 -8.64 -4.22 -28.14
CA ALA A 352 -8.43 -4.41 -29.58
C ALA A 352 -9.68 -4.11 -30.44
N GLY A 353 -10.41 -3.04 -30.09
CA GLY A 353 -11.62 -2.59 -30.77
C GLY A 353 -12.90 -3.33 -30.38
N LYS A 354 -12.83 -4.36 -29.54
CA LYS A 354 -13.99 -5.14 -29.10
C LYS A 354 -14.43 -4.73 -27.70
N LEU A 355 -15.74 -4.66 -27.50
CA LEU A 355 -16.33 -4.50 -26.17
C LEU A 355 -16.31 -5.85 -25.46
N MET A 356 -15.77 -5.83 -24.24
CA MET A 356 -15.65 -6.98 -23.36
C MET A 356 -16.52 -6.73 -22.13
N HIS A 357 -17.11 -7.80 -21.60
CA HIS A 357 -17.94 -7.74 -20.40
C HIS A 357 -17.75 -9.03 -19.59
N ILE A 358 -17.62 -8.88 -18.27
CA ILE A 358 -17.59 -9.98 -17.31
C ILE A 358 -18.64 -9.71 -16.22
N PRO A 359 -19.59 -10.63 -16.02
CA PRO A 359 -20.51 -10.60 -14.90
C PRO A 359 -19.77 -10.62 -13.55
N GLY A 360 -20.37 -9.99 -12.53
CA GLY A 360 -19.71 -9.82 -11.23
C GLY A 360 -19.40 -11.13 -10.50
N ASP A 361 -20.23 -12.15 -10.66
CA ASP A 361 -20.03 -13.49 -10.12
C ASP A 361 -18.89 -14.27 -10.82
N GLU A 362 -18.54 -13.90 -12.05
CA GLU A 362 -17.44 -14.50 -12.80
C GLU A 362 -16.11 -13.76 -12.62
N LEU A 363 -16.10 -12.59 -11.96
CA LEU A 363 -14.93 -11.69 -11.91
C LEU A 363 -13.66 -12.39 -11.39
N PHE A 364 -13.71 -13.08 -10.25
CA PHE A 364 -12.53 -13.80 -9.76
C PHE A 364 -12.08 -14.92 -10.71
N SER A 365 -13.02 -15.60 -11.34
CA SER A 365 -12.73 -16.69 -12.26
C SER A 365 -12.06 -16.23 -13.56
N SER A 366 -12.16 -14.93 -13.86
CA SER A 366 -11.60 -14.26 -15.03
C SER A 366 -10.16 -13.76 -14.86
N ALA A 367 -9.60 -13.85 -13.65
CA ALA A 367 -8.27 -13.33 -13.36
C ALA A 367 -7.19 -13.97 -14.26
N ILE A 368 -6.29 -13.14 -14.78
CA ILE A 368 -5.21 -13.57 -15.69
C ILE A 368 -3.86 -13.28 -15.02
N PRO A 369 -2.91 -14.24 -14.99
CA PRO A 369 -1.56 -13.98 -14.52
C PRO A 369 -0.92 -12.80 -15.28
N LEU A 370 -0.22 -11.94 -14.55
CA LEU A 370 0.42 -10.75 -15.08
C LEU A 370 1.86 -10.67 -14.57
N ARG A 371 2.78 -10.36 -15.49
CA ARG A 371 4.17 -9.99 -15.18
C ARG A 371 4.45 -8.66 -15.84
N LEU A 372 4.64 -7.63 -15.02
CA LEU A 372 4.96 -6.31 -15.49
C LEU A 372 6.45 -6.25 -15.88
N SER A 373 6.75 -5.74 -17.06
CA SER A 373 8.11 -5.72 -17.61
C SER A 373 9.11 -4.97 -16.72
N LYS A 374 8.67 -3.87 -16.09
CA LYS A 374 9.50 -3.05 -15.18
C LYS A 374 9.50 -3.56 -13.73
N CYS A 375 8.63 -4.52 -13.41
CA CYS A 375 8.51 -5.14 -12.09
C CYS A 375 8.45 -6.69 -12.21
N PRO A 376 9.44 -7.34 -12.86
CA PRO A 376 9.34 -8.76 -13.23
C PRO A 376 9.42 -9.72 -12.04
N ALA A 377 9.91 -9.25 -10.89
CA ALA A 377 10.02 -10.04 -9.66
C ALA A 377 8.63 -10.33 -9.02
N PHE A 378 7.62 -9.53 -9.35
CA PHE A 378 6.30 -9.70 -8.77
C PHE A 378 5.46 -10.70 -9.54
N ALA A 379 4.85 -11.63 -8.80
CA ALA A 379 3.89 -12.57 -9.34
C ALA A 379 2.46 -12.05 -9.17
N PHE A 380 2.00 -11.24 -10.13
CA PHE A 380 0.65 -10.68 -10.10
C PHE A 380 -0.36 -11.50 -10.91
N GLU A 381 -1.62 -11.20 -10.64
CA GLU A 381 -2.78 -11.46 -11.49
C GLU A 381 -3.57 -10.15 -11.65
N ARG A 382 -4.22 -10.00 -12.81
CA ARG A 382 -5.09 -8.85 -13.12
C ARG A 382 -6.55 -9.24 -13.06
N LEU A 383 -7.35 -8.39 -12.42
CA LEU A 383 -8.82 -8.42 -12.48
C LEU A 383 -9.32 -7.16 -13.18
N PRO A 384 -10.19 -7.25 -14.19
CA PRO A 384 -10.86 -6.07 -14.75
C PRO A 384 -11.63 -5.30 -13.66
N ASN A 385 -11.57 -3.96 -13.67
CA ASN A 385 -12.13 -3.14 -12.60
C ASN A 385 -13.31 -2.30 -13.10
N ARG A 386 -14.53 -2.67 -12.68
CA ARG A 386 -15.79 -1.93 -12.97
C ARG A 386 -15.90 -1.60 -14.47
N ASP A 387 -16.48 -0.45 -14.81
CA ASP A 387 -16.57 0.03 -16.17
C ASP A 387 -15.35 0.91 -16.52
N SER A 388 -14.53 0.42 -17.44
CA SER A 388 -13.40 1.16 -18.01
C SER A 388 -13.82 2.08 -19.16
N LEU A 389 -14.99 1.89 -19.77
CA LEU A 389 -15.42 2.63 -20.96
C LEU A 389 -15.60 4.12 -20.67
N GLN A 390 -16.13 4.45 -19.49
CA GLN A 390 -16.28 5.85 -19.06
C GLN A 390 -14.96 6.64 -19.07
N TYR A 391 -13.81 5.98 -18.92
CA TYR A 391 -12.50 6.64 -18.94
C TYR A 391 -12.06 7.01 -20.35
N GLY A 392 -12.57 6.31 -21.37
CA GLY A 392 -12.39 6.74 -22.74
C GLY A 392 -13.00 8.13 -22.97
N ASP A 393 -14.19 8.36 -22.42
CA ASP A 393 -14.89 9.64 -22.55
C ASP A 393 -14.27 10.71 -21.65
N LEU A 394 -14.00 10.37 -20.38
CA LEU A 394 -13.38 11.30 -19.41
C LEU A 394 -12.00 11.79 -19.86
N TYR A 395 -11.22 10.93 -20.50
CA TYR A 395 -9.88 11.28 -20.99
C TYR A 395 -9.86 11.76 -22.45
N GLY A 396 -11.01 11.81 -23.13
CA GLY A 396 -11.08 12.26 -24.52
C GLY A 396 -10.42 11.30 -25.53
N ILE A 397 -10.33 10.01 -25.22
CA ILE A 397 -9.67 8.99 -26.06
C ILE A 397 -10.63 7.95 -26.66
N SER A 398 -11.95 8.00 -26.37
CA SER A 398 -12.93 7.01 -26.86
C SER A 398 -12.93 6.81 -28.37
N ALA A 399 -12.72 7.88 -29.14
CA ALA A 399 -12.75 7.87 -30.60
C ALA A 399 -11.50 7.27 -31.25
N GLU A 400 -10.37 7.27 -30.55
CA GLU A 400 -9.06 6.87 -31.08
C GLU A 400 -8.52 5.57 -30.46
N ALA A 401 -8.78 5.35 -29.17
CA ALA A 401 -8.26 4.20 -28.46
C ALA A 401 -9.01 2.93 -28.87
N SER A 402 -8.24 1.95 -29.35
CA SER A 402 -8.73 0.60 -29.59
C SER A 402 -8.82 -0.22 -28.29
N THR A 403 -8.05 0.15 -27.27
CA THR A 403 -8.05 -0.48 -25.95
C THR A 403 -8.16 0.58 -24.86
N VAL A 404 -9.11 0.40 -23.95
CA VAL A 404 -9.28 1.20 -22.73
C VAL A 404 -9.58 0.23 -21.61
N PHE A 405 -8.59 -0.03 -20.76
CA PHE A 405 -8.65 -1.05 -19.71
C PHE A 405 -8.14 -0.50 -18.38
N ARG A 406 -8.91 -0.70 -17.31
CA ARG A 406 -8.46 -0.53 -15.93
C ARG A 406 -8.62 -1.84 -15.18
N GLY A 407 -7.62 -2.18 -14.38
CA GLY A 407 -7.59 -3.42 -13.64
C GLY A 407 -7.05 -3.28 -12.22
N THR A 408 -7.50 -4.18 -11.35
CA THR A 408 -6.97 -4.36 -10.01
C THR A 408 -5.88 -5.44 -10.02
N LEU A 409 -4.77 -5.19 -9.33
CA LEU A 409 -3.71 -6.16 -9.12
C LEU A 409 -3.91 -6.93 -7.82
N ARG A 410 -3.64 -8.23 -7.88
CA ARG A 410 -3.48 -9.11 -6.72
C ARG A 410 -2.25 -9.99 -6.92
N TYR A 411 -1.75 -10.60 -5.84
CA TYR A 411 -0.77 -11.68 -6.00
C TYR A 411 -1.45 -12.91 -6.59
N GLU A 412 -0.70 -13.64 -7.41
CA GLU A 412 -1.18 -14.82 -8.12
C GLU A 412 -1.73 -15.89 -7.16
N GLY A 413 -2.96 -16.36 -7.43
CA GLY A 413 -3.66 -17.36 -6.63
C GLY A 413 -4.72 -16.78 -5.70
N PHE A 414 -4.73 -15.46 -5.50
CA PHE A 414 -5.76 -14.76 -4.73
C PHE A 414 -7.16 -15.06 -5.27
N SER A 415 -7.38 -14.84 -6.56
CA SER A 415 -8.72 -14.93 -7.17
C SER A 415 -9.24 -16.36 -7.21
N ASP A 416 -8.35 -17.34 -7.38
CA ASP A 416 -8.72 -18.77 -7.34
C ASP A 416 -9.26 -19.18 -5.97
N ILE A 417 -8.62 -18.70 -4.89
CA ILE A 417 -9.10 -18.91 -3.52
C ILE A 417 -10.44 -18.20 -3.31
N MET A 418 -10.53 -16.92 -3.69
CA MET A 418 -11.76 -16.13 -3.50
C MET A 418 -12.94 -16.69 -4.28
N ASN A 419 -12.72 -17.16 -5.51
CA ASN A 419 -13.72 -17.84 -6.33
C ASN A 419 -14.20 -19.12 -5.67
N SER A 420 -13.29 -19.90 -5.07
CA SER A 420 -13.65 -21.15 -4.40
C SER A 420 -14.44 -20.91 -3.11
N LEU A 421 -14.07 -19.89 -2.32
CA LEU A 421 -14.85 -19.47 -1.15
C LEU A 421 -16.25 -18.96 -1.55
N ALA A 422 -16.33 -18.23 -2.67
CA ALA A 422 -17.59 -17.82 -3.28
C ALA A 422 -18.46 -19.02 -3.68
N ASN A 423 -17.89 -20.02 -4.36
CA ASN A 423 -18.59 -21.25 -4.75
C ASN A 423 -19.06 -22.09 -3.57
N LEU A 424 -18.33 -22.04 -2.44
CA LEU A 424 -18.74 -22.67 -1.18
C LEU A 424 -19.91 -21.96 -0.50
N GLY A 425 -20.32 -20.78 -0.96
CA GLY A 425 -21.43 -20.01 -0.39
C GLY A 425 -21.03 -19.00 0.68
N TYR A 426 -19.73 -18.79 0.96
CA TYR A 426 -19.29 -17.79 1.93
C TYR A 426 -19.61 -16.35 1.52
N PHE A 427 -19.91 -16.11 0.25
CA PHE A 427 -20.30 -14.78 -0.23
C PHE A 427 -21.81 -14.54 -0.18
N ASN A 428 -22.59 -15.49 0.35
CA ASN A 428 -24.01 -15.30 0.58
C ASN A 428 -24.24 -14.27 1.69
N ARG A 429 -25.02 -13.24 1.38
CA ARG A 429 -25.35 -12.12 2.26
C ARG A 429 -26.68 -12.30 2.96
N GLU A 430 -27.48 -13.27 2.52
CA GLU A 430 -28.76 -13.55 3.15
C GLU A 430 -28.53 -14.09 4.56
N PRO A 431 -29.42 -13.74 5.50
CA PRO A 431 -29.34 -14.28 6.84
C PRO A 431 -29.39 -15.81 6.84
N CYS A 432 -28.45 -16.44 7.55
CA CYS A 432 -28.38 -17.89 7.68
C CYS A 432 -29.19 -18.34 8.90
N ALA A 433 -30.11 -19.29 8.72
CA ALA A 433 -30.94 -19.82 9.80
C ALA A 433 -30.11 -20.32 11.01
N LEU A 434 -28.95 -20.95 10.75
CA LEU A 434 -28.00 -21.38 11.78
C LEU A 434 -27.51 -20.21 12.67
N LEU A 435 -27.35 -19.02 12.09
CA LEU A 435 -26.86 -17.82 12.77
C LEU A 435 -27.98 -16.99 13.43
N GLN A 436 -29.25 -17.36 13.24
CA GLN A 436 -30.42 -16.60 13.72
C GLN A 436 -31.07 -17.19 14.99
N SER A 437 -30.71 -18.40 15.42
CA SER A 437 -31.36 -19.05 16.57
C SER A 437 -30.94 -18.39 17.90
N SER A 438 -31.62 -17.31 18.27
CA SER A 438 -31.44 -16.59 19.56
C SER A 438 -32.71 -16.50 20.41
N GLU A 439 -33.73 -17.33 20.15
CA GLU A 439 -34.92 -17.42 21.01
C GLU A 439 -35.04 -18.83 21.64
N GLY A 440 -34.34 -19.05 22.76
CA GLY A 440 -34.41 -20.29 23.54
C GLY A 440 -33.32 -20.40 24.62
N VAL A 441 -33.66 -21.07 25.73
CA VAL A 441 -32.96 -21.03 27.04
C VAL A 441 -31.63 -21.82 27.10
N ASP A 442 -31.10 -22.35 25.99
CA ASP A 442 -29.88 -23.17 26.03
C ASP A 442 -29.02 -23.17 24.72
N LEU A 443 -28.89 -22.03 24.04
CA LEU A 443 -28.29 -21.99 22.70
C LEU A 443 -26.87 -21.40 22.69
N ARG A 444 -25.86 -22.28 22.72
CA ARG A 444 -24.48 -21.93 22.38
C ARG A 444 -24.43 -21.42 20.94
N ARG A 445 -23.78 -20.28 20.71
CA ARG A 445 -23.56 -19.69 19.39
C ARG A 445 -22.87 -20.72 18.46
N PRO A 446 -23.27 -20.86 17.18
CA PRO A 446 -22.61 -21.80 16.28
C PRO A 446 -21.15 -21.40 16.04
N SER A 447 -20.31 -22.41 15.88
CA SER A 447 -18.90 -22.24 15.56
C SER A 447 -18.66 -22.07 14.06
N TYR A 448 -17.47 -21.58 13.70
CA TYR A 448 -17.05 -21.53 12.29
C TYR A 448 -17.08 -22.90 11.62
N LYS A 449 -16.65 -23.95 12.34
CA LYS A 449 -16.77 -25.34 11.89
C LYS A 449 -18.21 -25.77 11.62
N ALA A 450 -19.16 -25.35 12.44
CA ALA A 450 -20.57 -25.66 12.25
C ALA A 450 -21.11 -24.98 10.98
N LEU A 451 -20.78 -23.70 10.77
CA LEU A 451 -21.15 -22.98 9.56
C LEU A 451 -20.53 -23.61 8.30
N LEU A 452 -19.26 -24.00 8.33
CA LEU A 452 -18.59 -24.68 7.22
C LEU A 452 -19.31 -25.98 6.84
N ARG A 453 -19.68 -26.80 7.83
CA ARG A 453 -20.42 -28.05 7.60
C ARG A 453 -21.79 -27.79 6.97
N GLU A 454 -22.49 -26.77 7.43
CA GLU A 454 -23.79 -26.38 6.88
C GLU A 454 -23.66 -25.98 5.40
N LEU A 455 -22.69 -25.11 5.07
CA LEU A 455 -22.44 -24.67 3.69
C LEU A 455 -22.11 -25.85 2.76
N ILE A 456 -21.26 -26.78 3.21
CA ILE A 456 -20.93 -27.97 2.42
C ILE A 456 -22.15 -28.87 2.24
N SER A 457 -22.96 -29.09 3.29
CA SER A 457 -24.18 -29.90 3.21
C SER A 457 -25.20 -29.30 2.24
N GLN A 458 -25.37 -27.97 2.26
CA GLN A 458 -26.24 -27.26 1.31
C GLN A 458 -25.76 -27.47 -0.12
N LEU A 459 -24.47 -27.26 -0.38
CA LEU A 459 -23.91 -27.42 -1.72
C LEU A 459 -23.98 -28.86 -2.24
N GLN A 460 -23.80 -29.86 -1.36
CA GLN A 460 -23.96 -31.27 -1.72
C GLN A 460 -25.39 -31.60 -2.14
N LYS A 461 -26.38 -31.07 -1.40
CA LYS A 461 -27.81 -31.23 -1.73
C LYS A 461 -28.14 -30.57 -3.06
N GLU A 462 -27.63 -29.36 -3.31
CA GLU A 462 -27.81 -28.66 -4.58
C GLU A 462 -27.21 -29.44 -5.77
N LYS A 463 -26.11 -30.16 -5.55
CA LYS A 463 -25.43 -30.97 -6.58
C LYS A 463 -25.91 -32.43 -6.65
N GLY A 464 -26.84 -32.85 -5.79
CA GLY A 464 -27.35 -34.22 -5.76
C GLY A 464 -26.29 -35.27 -5.38
N LEU A 465 -25.35 -34.93 -4.51
CA LEU A 465 -24.29 -35.83 -4.04
C LEU A 465 -24.72 -36.57 -2.75
N ASP A 466 -24.50 -37.89 -2.70
CA ASP A 466 -24.89 -38.72 -1.55
C ASP A 466 -24.00 -38.52 -0.30
N ASP A 467 -24.63 -38.40 0.87
CA ASP A 467 -23.99 -38.17 2.18
C ASP A 467 -23.49 -39.48 2.82
N SER A 468 -22.54 -40.15 2.17
CA SER A 468 -22.05 -41.49 2.56
C SER A 468 -21.10 -41.51 3.77
N GLY A 469 -21.07 -40.47 4.61
CA GLY A 469 -20.15 -40.35 5.75
C GLY A 469 -18.68 -40.05 5.38
N PHE A 470 -18.29 -40.30 4.13
CA PHE A 470 -17.00 -39.94 3.52
C PHE A 470 -16.62 -38.47 3.75
N PHE A 471 -17.60 -37.58 3.55
CA PHE A 471 -17.40 -36.14 3.62
C PHE A 471 -17.22 -35.62 5.06
N SER A 472 -17.87 -36.23 6.05
CA SER A 472 -17.73 -35.82 7.46
C SER A 472 -16.28 -35.87 7.96
N THR A 473 -15.54 -36.91 7.53
CA THR A 473 -14.14 -37.10 7.89
C THR A 473 -13.24 -36.13 7.13
N GLN A 474 -13.49 -35.91 5.84
CA GLN A 474 -12.72 -34.97 5.02
C GLN A 474 -12.91 -33.50 5.45
N ILE A 475 -14.13 -33.09 5.82
CA ILE A 475 -14.43 -31.75 6.33
C ILE A 475 -13.60 -31.47 7.58
N SER A 476 -13.47 -32.45 8.48
CA SER A 476 -12.69 -32.26 9.71
C SER A 476 -11.18 -32.09 9.49
N LYS A 477 -10.67 -32.47 8.31
CA LYS A 477 -9.27 -32.30 7.91
C LYS A 477 -9.07 -31.23 6.83
N LEU A 478 -10.16 -30.60 6.36
CA LEU A 478 -10.17 -29.73 5.18
C LEU A 478 -9.46 -30.39 3.98
N ASP A 479 -9.74 -31.66 3.69
CA ASP A 479 -9.07 -32.40 2.62
C ASP A 479 -9.26 -31.71 1.24
N PRO A 480 -8.22 -31.43 0.44
CA PRO A 480 -8.36 -30.88 -0.91
C PRO A 480 -9.34 -31.67 -1.81
N ASP A 481 -9.39 -33.00 -1.70
CA ASP A 481 -10.22 -33.84 -2.56
C ASP A 481 -11.73 -33.62 -2.32
N LEU A 482 -12.10 -33.17 -1.12
CA LEU A 482 -13.46 -32.71 -0.80
C LEU A 482 -13.86 -31.55 -1.72
N PHE A 483 -13.04 -30.51 -1.82
CA PHE A 483 -13.38 -29.30 -2.57
C PHE A 483 -13.44 -29.53 -4.08
N LEU A 484 -12.68 -30.51 -4.58
CA LEU A 484 -12.80 -30.97 -5.96
C LEU A 484 -14.06 -31.76 -6.21
N SER A 485 -14.36 -32.75 -5.35
CA SER A 485 -15.53 -33.62 -5.52
C SER A 485 -16.85 -32.85 -5.44
N ILE A 486 -16.94 -31.83 -4.58
CA ILE A 486 -18.10 -30.93 -4.53
C ILE A 486 -18.03 -29.81 -5.58
N GLY A 487 -17.02 -29.80 -6.47
CA GLY A 487 -16.90 -28.88 -7.60
C GLY A 487 -16.73 -27.41 -7.24
N CYS A 488 -16.07 -27.10 -6.12
CA CYS A 488 -15.73 -25.72 -5.74
C CYS A 488 -14.45 -25.22 -6.40
N CYS A 489 -13.51 -26.14 -6.65
CA CYS A 489 -12.17 -25.87 -7.18
C CYS A 489 -12.01 -26.43 -8.59
N LYS A 490 -11.21 -25.75 -9.44
CA LYS A 490 -10.94 -26.18 -10.82
C LYS A 490 -9.79 -27.18 -10.95
N SER A 491 -8.90 -27.23 -9.95
CA SER A 491 -7.68 -28.05 -9.99
C SER A 491 -7.23 -28.50 -8.60
N GLN A 492 -6.38 -29.53 -8.52
CA GLN A 492 -5.79 -29.98 -7.25
C GLN A 492 -5.04 -28.85 -6.54
N THR A 493 -4.29 -28.04 -7.30
CA THR A 493 -3.55 -26.90 -6.76
C THR A 493 -4.48 -25.86 -6.16
N SER A 494 -5.60 -25.55 -6.82
CA SER A 494 -6.65 -24.67 -6.29
C SER A 494 -7.20 -25.20 -4.97
N ALA A 495 -7.53 -26.49 -4.93
CA ALA A 495 -8.06 -27.13 -3.73
C ALA A 495 -7.07 -27.15 -2.56
N GLN A 496 -5.78 -27.35 -2.84
CA GLN A 496 -4.72 -27.24 -1.83
C GLN A 496 -4.60 -25.82 -1.27
N ARG A 497 -4.61 -24.80 -2.14
CA ARG A 497 -4.56 -23.39 -1.74
C ARG A 497 -5.74 -23.00 -0.86
N VAL A 498 -6.96 -23.37 -1.27
CA VAL A 498 -8.19 -23.10 -0.53
C VAL A 498 -8.18 -23.80 0.82
N SER A 499 -7.84 -25.09 0.86
CA SER A 499 -7.68 -25.84 2.11
C SER A 499 -6.70 -25.16 3.08
N SER A 500 -5.54 -24.72 2.57
CA SER A 500 -4.55 -23.99 3.37
C SER A 500 -5.09 -22.64 3.87
N CYS A 501 -5.79 -21.90 3.02
CA CYS A 501 -6.40 -20.62 3.39
C CYS A 501 -7.48 -20.78 4.46
N MET A 502 -8.36 -21.78 4.32
CA MET A 502 -9.43 -22.06 5.29
C MET A 502 -8.87 -22.44 6.66
N ARG A 503 -7.78 -23.22 6.71
CA ARG A 503 -7.05 -23.52 7.95
C ARG A 503 -6.44 -22.26 8.57
N HIS A 504 -5.79 -21.43 7.76
CA HIS A 504 -5.17 -20.18 8.24
C HIS A 504 -6.21 -19.20 8.81
N LEU A 505 -7.37 -19.08 8.15
CA LEU A 505 -8.49 -18.27 8.61
C LEU A 505 -9.26 -18.88 9.80
N GLY A 506 -8.99 -20.15 10.15
CA GLY A 506 -9.71 -20.86 11.21
C GLY A 506 -11.20 -21.11 10.88
N LEU A 507 -11.53 -21.36 9.61
CA LEU A 507 -12.91 -21.64 9.20
C LEU A 507 -13.40 -23.03 9.64
N ASP A 508 -12.49 -23.91 10.04
CA ASP A 508 -12.75 -25.21 10.65
C ASP A 508 -12.62 -25.21 12.18
N ALA A 509 -12.38 -24.05 12.80
CA ALA A 509 -12.22 -23.90 14.23
C ALA A 509 -13.55 -24.09 14.99
N ASN A 510 -13.45 -24.59 16.22
CA ASN A 510 -14.58 -24.71 17.15
C ASN A 510 -14.90 -23.39 17.89
N GLU A 511 -14.33 -22.27 17.45
CA GLU A 511 -14.60 -20.95 17.99
C GLU A 511 -15.96 -20.45 17.52
N ASP A 512 -16.67 -19.74 18.41
CA ASP A 512 -18.02 -19.23 18.16
C ASP A 512 -17.98 -18.02 17.21
N ILE A 513 -18.96 -17.94 16.30
CA ILE A 513 -19.09 -16.82 15.36
C ILE A 513 -19.61 -15.58 16.11
N PRO A 514 -19.08 -14.35 15.91
CA PRO A 514 -19.56 -13.15 16.59
C PRO A 514 -21.09 -12.98 16.47
N ALA A 515 -21.75 -12.57 17.56
CA ALA A 515 -23.21 -12.45 17.63
C ALA A 515 -23.77 -11.43 16.62
N VAL A 516 -22.96 -10.45 16.22
CA VAL A 516 -23.32 -9.44 15.21
C VAL A 516 -23.47 -10.01 13.80
N CYS A 517 -22.83 -11.15 13.51
CA CYS A 517 -22.87 -11.76 12.18
C CYS A 517 -24.20 -12.52 11.98
N LYS A 518 -24.90 -12.24 10.89
CA LYS A 518 -26.17 -12.86 10.51
C LYS A 518 -26.05 -13.70 9.24
N SER A 519 -25.01 -13.50 8.44
CA SER A 519 -24.78 -14.20 7.17
C SER A 519 -23.39 -14.87 7.09
N PRO A 520 -23.19 -15.84 6.18
CA PRO A 520 -21.86 -16.40 5.89
C PRO A 520 -20.85 -15.33 5.46
N PHE A 521 -21.30 -14.34 4.69
CA PHE A 521 -20.49 -13.21 4.25
C PHE A 521 -19.95 -12.40 5.43
N GLU A 522 -20.79 -12.08 6.41
CA GLU A 522 -20.38 -11.34 7.60
C GLU A 522 -19.42 -12.17 8.47
N ALA A 523 -19.68 -13.47 8.62
CA ALA A 523 -18.78 -14.36 9.35
C ALA A 523 -17.40 -14.47 8.69
N LEU A 524 -17.34 -14.56 7.35
CA LEU A 524 -16.06 -14.56 6.62
C LEU A 524 -15.34 -13.21 6.78
N CYS A 525 -16.05 -12.09 6.66
CA CYS A 525 -15.47 -10.76 6.82
C CYS A 525 -14.86 -10.58 8.22
N ALA A 526 -15.58 -11.00 9.27
CA ALA A 526 -15.08 -10.95 10.64
C ALA A 526 -13.80 -11.77 10.82
N ARG A 527 -13.70 -12.95 10.20
CA ARG A 527 -12.47 -13.76 10.21
C ARG A 527 -11.32 -13.13 9.47
N MET A 528 -11.60 -12.57 8.30
CA MET A 528 -10.60 -11.89 7.50
C MET A 528 -10.08 -10.63 8.21
N GLU A 529 -10.95 -9.90 8.91
CA GLU A 529 -10.54 -8.75 9.73
C GLU A 529 -9.63 -9.16 10.89
N ASP A 530 -9.94 -10.27 11.56
CA ASP A 530 -9.12 -10.80 12.65
C ASP A 530 -7.77 -11.36 12.16
N LYS A 531 -7.77 -12.15 11.08
CA LYS A 531 -6.60 -12.94 10.65
C LYS A 531 -5.72 -12.28 9.58
N LEU A 532 -6.24 -11.33 8.82
CA LEU A 532 -5.55 -10.72 7.68
C LEU A 532 -5.36 -9.21 7.89
N THR A 533 -5.09 -8.78 9.11
CA THR A 533 -4.71 -7.39 9.41
C THR A 533 -3.19 -7.26 9.49
N PHE A 534 -2.65 -6.10 9.11
CA PHE A 534 -1.22 -5.80 9.23
C PHE A 534 -0.79 -5.73 10.71
N GLY A 535 0.31 -6.41 11.02
CA GLY A 535 1.04 -6.22 12.28
C GLY A 535 1.72 -4.84 12.36
N PRO A 536 2.24 -4.45 13.54
CA PRO A 536 2.84 -3.14 13.78
C PRO A 536 4.12 -2.89 12.95
N GLU A 537 4.83 -3.97 12.59
CA GLU A 537 6.08 -3.93 11.80
C GLU A 537 5.86 -4.38 10.36
N GLU A 538 4.62 -4.58 9.93
CA GLU A 538 4.34 -5.08 8.59
C GLU A 538 4.06 -3.96 7.61
N GLN A 539 4.64 -4.09 6.43
CA GLN A 539 4.59 -3.06 5.39
C GLN A 539 3.50 -3.36 4.36
N ASP A 540 2.67 -2.38 4.05
CA ASP A 540 1.88 -2.38 2.81
C ASP A 540 2.70 -1.84 1.64
N MET A 541 2.15 -2.02 0.44
CA MET A 541 2.72 -1.61 -0.82
C MET A 541 1.59 -1.15 -1.73
N VAL A 542 1.83 -0.05 -2.44
CA VAL A 542 0.97 0.41 -3.53
C VAL A 542 1.74 0.31 -4.83
N LEU A 543 1.15 -0.34 -5.82
CA LEU A 543 1.64 -0.33 -7.19
C LEU A 543 0.55 0.20 -8.11
N LEU A 544 0.81 1.33 -8.76
CA LEU A 544 0.00 1.92 -9.81
C LEU A 544 0.83 1.99 -11.10
N HIS A 545 0.32 1.43 -12.18
CA HIS A 545 1.07 1.22 -13.41
C HIS A 545 0.22 1.48 -14.64
N HIS A 546 0.68 2.39 -15.50
CA HIS A 546 0.09 2.68 -16.79
C HIS A 546 0.97 2.21 -17.93
N GLU A 547 0.32 1.70 -18.97
CA GLU A 547 0.89 1.49 -20.29
C GLU A 547 0.00 2.21 -21.31
N ILE A 548 0.57 3.20 -22.00
CA ILE A 548 -0.13 4.03 -22.97
C ILE A 548 0.61 3.93 -24.31
N GLU A 549 -0.06 3.40 -25.33
CA GLU A 549 0.50 3.32 -26.67
C GLU A 549 0.03 4.50 -27.50
N ILE A 550 1.00 5.22 -28.05
CA ILE A 550 0.82 6.45 -28.80
C ILE A 550 1.29 6.22 -30.23
N LYS A 551 0.49 6.68 -31.19
CA LYS A 551 0.83 6.68 -32.60
C LYS A 551 0.92 8.12 -33.11
N TYR A 552 2.06 8.45 -33.71
CA TYR A 552 2.27 9.73 -34.38
C TYR A 552 2.05 9.60 -35.90
N GLY A 553 1.78 10.72 -36.58
CA GLY A 553 1.56 10.77 -38.03
C GLY A 553 2.77 10.32 -38.88
N HIS A 554 2.55 10.16 -40.20
CA HIS A 554 3.48 9.54 -41.17
C HIS A 554 4.98 9.84 -40.92
N GLY A 555 5.76 8.78 -40.65
CA GLY A 555 7.22 8.82 -40.52
C GLY A 555 7.76 8.63 -39.10
N HIS A 556 6.92 8.65 -38.08
CA HIS A 556 7.31 8.44 -36.68
C HIS A 556 6.95 7.02 -36.21
N CYS A 557 7.85 6.40 -35.42
CA CYS A 557 7.55 5.12 -34.76
C CYS A 557 6.45 5.31 -33.72
N SER A 558 5.69 4.25 -33.46
CA SER A 558 4.81 4.21 -32.30
C SER A 558 5.64 4.21 -31.02
N GLU A 559 5.08 4.74 -29.95
CA GLU A 559 5.73 4.79 -28.64
C GLU A 559 4.83 4.16 -27.59
N LYS A 560 5.42 3.40 -26.67
CA LYS A 560 4.75 2.89 -25.48
C LYS A 560 5.30 3.63 -24.27
N HIS A 561 4.46 4.47 -23.70
CA HIS A 561 4.75 5.25 -22.50
C HIS A 561 4.32 4.42 -21.29
N VAL A 562 5.25 4.18 -20.38
CA VAL A 562 5.05 3.40 -19.17
C VAL A 562 5.30 4.29 -17.97
N ALA A 563 4.30 4.42 -17.09
CA ALA A 563 4.41 5.19 -15.87
C ALA A 563 4.10 4.30 -14.66
N THR A 564 5.02 4.21 -13.71
CA THR A 564 4.89 3.32 -12.54
C THR A 564 5.15 4.09 -11.24
N LEU A 565 4.16 4.08 -10.36
CA LEU A 565 4.29 4.43 -8.95
C LEU A 565 4.38 3.13 -8.16
N LEU A 566 5.49 2.94 -7.45
CA LEU A 566 5.69 1.83 -6.51
C LEU A 566 6.11 2.42 -5.18
N GLU A 567 5.19 2.42 -4.23
CA GLU A 567 5.40 2.95 -2.88
C GLU A 567 5.25 1.83 -1.86
N PHE A 568 6.05 1.90 -0.80
CA PHE A 568 5.94 1.01 0.34
C PHE A 568 5.62 1.84 1.58
N GLY A 569 4.84 1.26 2.51
CA GLY A 569 4.55 1.93 3.77
C GLY A 569 5.82 2.24 4.53
N ASP A 570 5.81 3.29 5.34
CA ASP A 570 6.98 3.65 6.13
C ASP A 570 7.31 2.49 7.07
N MET A 571 8.51 1.93 6.95
CA MET A 571 9.08 1.04 7.96
C MET A 571 9.96 1.93 8.81
N GLY A 572 9.34 2.80 9.61
CA GLY A 572 10.09 3.76 10.39
C GLY A 572 11.15 3.03 11.19
N THR A 573 12.38 3.49 11.03
CA THR A 573 13.27 3.62 12.17
C THR A 573 12.43 4.16 13.32
N VAL A 574 12.30 3.38 14.40
CA VAL A 574 11.56 3.75 15.61
C VAL A 574 11.80 5.23 15.90
N THR A 575 10.79 6.06 15.65
CA THR A 575 10.82 7.44 16.09
C THR A 575 10.91 7.40 17.61
N LYS A 576 11.78 8.22 18.20
CA LYS A 576 11.90 8.31 19.68
C LYS A 576 10.59 8.73 20.35
N ASP A 577 9.63 9.20 19.56
CA ASP A 577 8.24 9.37 19.94
C ASP A 577 7.44 8.09 19.62
N PRO A 578 6.95 7.35 20.64
CA PRO A 578 6.11 6.16 20.46
C PRO A 578 4.71 6.47 19.86
N PHE A 579 4.41 7.74 19.57
CA PHE A 579 3.14 8.18 19.00
C PHE A 579 3.24 8.68 17.55
N GLN A 580 4.45 8.85 16.99
CA GLN A 580 4.61 9.20 15.58
C GLN A 580 4.51 7.92 14.74
N LYS A 581 3.40 7.76 14.00
CA LYS A 581 3.15 6.54 13.26
C LYS A 581 3.81 6.55 11.90
N ASN A 582 4.32 5.38 11.56
CA ASN A 582 4.58 4.97 10.20
C ASN A 582 3.30 5.03 9.37
N HIS A 583 3.31 5.77 8.26
CA HIS A 583 2.17 5.82 7.37
C HIS A 583 2.26 4.70 6.35
N SER A 584 1.17 3.97 6.17
CA SER A 584 1.05 2.98 5.10
C SER A 584 1.13 3.67 3.72
N ALA A 585 1.63 2.98 2.69
CA ALA A 585 1.67 3.47 1.31
C ALA A 585 0.28 3.89 0.84
N MET A 586 -0.74 3.09 1.18
CA MET A 586 -2.14 3.42 0.89
C MET A 586 -2.58 4.71 1.59
N ALA A 587 -2.25 4.88 2.87
CA ALA A 587 -2.58 6.09 3.62
C ALA A 587 -1.94 7.34 2.99
N ARG A 588 -0.65 7.27 2.64
CA ARG A 588 0.08 8.38 2.01
C ARG A 588 -0.49 8.73 0.64
N THR A 589 -0.66 7.73 -0.22
CA THR A 589 -1.10 7.93 -1.61
C THR A 589 -2.58 8.32 -1.73
N VAL A 590 -3.38 8.21 -0.66
CA VAL A 590 -4.75 8.73 -0.60
C VAL A 590 -4.84 10.07 0.15
N GLY A 591 -4.19 10.18 1.30
CA GLY A 591 -4.28 11.37 2.15
C GLY A 591 -3.54 12.59 1.57
N LEU A 592 -2.36 12.38 0.98
CA LEU A 592 -1.55 13.48 0.45
C LEU A 592 -2.21 14.18 -0.75
N PRO A 593 -2.74 13.50 -1.79
CA PRO A 593 -3.42 14.18 -2.88
C PRO A 593 -4.61 15.03 -2.41
N ALA A 594 -5.37 14.55 -1.43
CA ALA A 594 -6.47 15.31 -0.83
C ALA A 594 -5.97 16.56 -0.08
N ALA A 595 -4.90 16.43 0.69
CA ALA A 595 -4.29 17.55 1.42
C ALA A 595 -3.71 18.61 0.48
N VAL A 596 -2.98 18.19 -0.56
CA VAL A 596 -2.45 19.08 -1.60
C VAL A 596 -3.59 19.77 -2.34
N GLY A 597 -4.67 19.05 -2.69
CA GLY A 597 -5.85 19.65 -3.30
C GLY A 597 -6.47 20.75 -2.43
N ALA A 598 -6.54 20.55 -1.12
CA ALA A 598 -7.05 21.55 -0.19
C ALA A 598 -6.11 22.77 -0.07
N GLU A 599 -4.79 22.54 0.01
CA GLU A 599 -3.79 23.62 0.01
C GLU A 599 -3.88 24.47 -1.27
N LEU A 600 -3.99 23.84 -2.45
CA LEU A 600 -4.09 24.56 -3.72
C LEU A 600 -5.37 25.39 -3.83
N LEU A 601 -6.48 24.91 -3.25
CA LEU A 601 -7.72 25.68 -3.15
C LEU A 601 -7.57 26.88 -2.20
N LEU A 602 -6.98 26.68 -1.01
CA LEU A 602 -6.68 27.77 -0.07
C LEU A 602 -5.77 28.84 -0.68
N ALA A 603 -4.78 28.42 -1.46
CA ALA A 603 -3.83 29.30 -2.14
C ALA A 603 -4.42 29.97 -3.40
N GLY A 604 -5.67 29.68 -3.79
CA GLY A 604 -6.29 30.23 -5.00
C GLY A 604 -5.61 29.80 -6.30
N ARG A 605 -4.87 28.66 -6.28
CA ARG A 605 -4.20 28.12 -7.48
C ARG A 605 -5.16 27.32 -8.37
N ILE A 606 -6.27 26.84 -7.80
CA ILE A 606 -7.37 26.20 -8.54
C ILE A 606 -8.57 27.17 -8.59
N ASN A 607 -8.80 27.73 -9.76
CA ASN A 607 -9.87 28.72 -10.00
C ASN A 607 -11.12 28.14 -10.68
N LEU A 608 -11.10 26.84 -10.99
CA LEU A 608 -12.24 26.12 -11.54
C LEU A 608 -13.35 25.98 -10.49
N ARG A 609 -14.62 26.00 -10.90
CA ARG A 609 -15.80 25.90 -10.02
C ARG A 609 -16.69 24.73 -10.44
N GLY A 610 -17.60 24.34 -9.54
CA GLY A 610 -18.46 23.19 -9.75
C GLY A 610 -17.84 21.90 -9.22
N VAL A 611 -18.37 20.77 -9.71
CA VAL A 611 -17.87 19.42 -9.42
C VAL A 611 -16.71 19.10 -10.35
N LEU A 612 -15.55 18.82 -9.77
CA LEU A 612 -14.28 18.68 -10.48
C LEU A 612 -13.63 17.32 -10.21
N ARG A 613 -12.86 16.87 -11.18
CA ARG A 613 -11.92 15.74 -11.10
C ARG A 613 -10.51 16.24 -11.43
N PRO A 614 -9.43 15.55 -11.06
CA PRO A 614 -8.07 15.98 -11.36
C PRO A 614 -7.67 15.68 -12.82
N LEU A 615 -8.50 16.06 -13.77
CA LEU A 615 -8.31 15.86 -15.21
C LEU A 615 -7.70 17.08 -15.90
N HIS A 616 -7.84 18.26 -15.30
CA HIS A 616 -7.36 19.51 -15.88
C HIS A 616 -5.92 19.81 -15.44
N PRO A 617 -5.03 20.35 -16.30
CA PRO A 617 -3.62 20.63 -15.98
C PRO A 617 -3.44 21.57 -14.78
N GLN A 618 -4.36 22.52 -14.58
CA GLN A 618 -4.37 23.39 -13.40
C GLN A 618 -4.46 22.62 -12.07
N ILE A 619 -4.98 21.38 -12.10
CA ILE A 619 -5.08 20.51 -10.94
C ILE A 619 -3.94 19.48 -10.98
N TYR A 620 -3.84 18.64 -12.01
CA TYR A 620 -2.94 17.49 -11.95
C TYR A 620 -1.46 17.89 -11.92
N ALA A 621 -1.06 18.95 -12.63
CA ALA A 621 0.35 19.32 -12.72
C ALA A 621 0.94 19.77 -11.36
N PRO A 622 0.35 20.75 -10.65
CA PRO A 622 0.85 21.14 -9.33
C PRO A 622 0.68 20.03 -8.28
N VAL A 623 -0.34 19.18 -8.40
CA VAL A 623 -0.53 18.08 -7.47
C VAL A 623 0.58 17.04 -7.64
N LEU A 624 0.89 16.60 -8.87
CA LEU A 624 1.98 15.66 -9.12
C LEU A 624 3.35 16.21 -8.67
N GLU A 625 3.60 17.51 -8.88
CA GLU A 625 4.82 18.18 -8.42
C GLU A 625 4.95 18.18 -6.88
N ALA A 626 3.85 18.48 -6.17
CA ALA A 626 3.83 18.45 -4.71
C ALA A 626 3.96 17.03 -4.15
N LEU A 627 3.35 16.03 -4.80
CA LEU A 627 3.49 14.62 -4.44
C LEU A 627 4.94 14.13 -4.61
N GLN A 628 5.60 14.50 -5.72
CA GLN A 628 7.02 14.22 -5.94
C GLN A 628 7.90 14.87 -4.87
N SER A 629 7.61 16.13 -4.52
CA SER A 629 8.31 16.85 -3.44
C SER A 629 8.09 16.22 -2.06
N SER A 630 6.96 15.54 -1.88
CA SER A 630 6.59 14.76 -0.68
C SER A 630 7.11 13.32 -0.71
N GLY A 631 7.96 12.99 -1.69
CA GLY A 631 8.63 11.70 -1.80
C GLY A 631 7.84 10.61 -2.53
N ILE A 632 6.66 10.90 -3.10
CA ILE A 632 5.92 9.95 -3.94
C ILE A 632 6.49 10.00 -5.36
N ASN A 633 7.21 8.97 -5.77
CA ASN A 633 7.96 8.99 -7.03
C ASN A 633 7.26 8.18 -8.13
N ILE A 634 7.00 8.83 -9.27
CA ILE A 634 6.50 8.18 -10.48
C ILE A 634 7.66 8.00 -11.45
N LYS A 635 7.93 6.74 -11.83
CA LYS A 635 8.94 6.42 -12.85
C LYS A 635 8.31 6.31 -14.22
N GLU A 636 8.78 7.14 -15.14
CA GLU A 636 8.33 7.20 -16.53
C GLU A 636 9.39 6.59 -17.45
N HIS A 637 8.95 5.83 -18.45
CA HIS A 637 9.79 5.19 -19.46
C HIS A 637 9.08 5.22 -20.82
N ILE A 638 9.84 5.43 -21.89
CA ILE A 638 9.31 5.41 -23.26
C ILE A 638 10.01 4.30 -24.03
N ASP A 639 9.25 3.30 -24.46
CA ASP A 639 9.70 2.24 -25.35
C ASP A 639 9.28 2.56 -26.79
N ARG A 640 10.19 2.47 -27.78
CA ARG A 640 9.83 2.59 -29.20
C ARG A 640 9.25 1.26 -29.70
N VAL A 641 8.09 1.31 -30.36
CA VAL A 641 7.30 0.16 -30.82
C VAL A 641 7.41 -0.03 -32.33
#